data_AF-A0A0S4JK29-F1
#
_entry.id   AF-A0A0S4JK29-F1
#
_cell.length_a   1.000
_cell.length_b   1.000
_cell.length_c   1.000
_cell.angle_alpha   90.00
_cell.angle_beta   90.00
_cell.angle_gamma   90.00
#
_symmetry.space_group_name_H-M   'P 1'
#
loop_
_entity.id
_entity.type
_entity.pdbx_description
1 polymer ?
#
loop_
_entity_poly.entity_id
_entity_poly.type
_entity_poly.pdbx_seq_one_letter_code
_entity_poly.pdbx_strand_id
1 'polypeptide(L)'
;MRHRELWKLIVESLEEYKSLLITPPPTGTTRPSAEDYISDQINSQYEISADESSFARECFLGVLRYEKVCEGILQGFCDALKRNKQDRYTMYLIAYLFVYRFAEVSGRFLRSLMDKSTSTTRLAEYVGYLLDESKMTQYATPVLRQSYDDEYIRRFVIGNIQKHHAEADRDVLQFYVSRATNPIQASQSIAAHSDDEDDEESRLPTAHQSVAGGGGKSVGGASATSPSRRSVASMRSSKAPTVAKAPNISQGGTSRRDLALRQVPPAHVREMLATVASPKPPAIEVPEDGIIPLDGPRRQRDPLANPRADEGFVETERPMHRDRLLAEKKAREDAQFEADPVMRDRLQPEDVREKFSKLQSSAPSVKHTTASIRREELLYRRRDQRRDQELLRKAQEMRDDSEYQEWRQKQEDDARIERETRISERKLEMMLADEEARMAKVRQEQQNLASAADFRRTMTAWREAAATEDAAEAARKTKFAAQLRQEVQELTEAATRQVKNEKKASAVQVKTESQQNEMKAAATLELERQRKSALIAEIRTLQEQTLLLRPQAIEQAREARLKELGVMDTMSIDELRSKLCDVRNEHEELEQSRRLNFQNHRTNQRKELDTMLSRCEMERNVYLDQKSKERDERREQAASQASQQRAVEEVRLLELHEKLSKARQARKEVNDKRKEEERQRKVEAMLLAGDAGAMEAKKWAEMERGVNNRVLREQNASVRELKTDRTKLRMLSQQRESNIKLETVKHASARAQSDHKLTTKRALAEEDRAFDDNFKLAAIDAMRKERAAMRTRTA
;
A
#
# COMPACT_ATOMS: atom_id res chain seq x y z
N MET A 1 45.48 -11.90 5.31
CA MET A 1 44.12 -12.14 5.84
C MET A 1 43.11 -12.19 4.70
N ARG A 2 41.81 -12.53 4.90
CA ARG A 2 40.77 -12.17 3.89
C ARG A 2 40.28 -10.75 4.17
N HIS A 3 40.04 -9.94 3.14
CA HIS A 3 39.60 -8.54 3.32
C HIS A 3 38.35 -8.37 4.21
N ARG A 4 37.43 -9.35 4.20
CA ARG A 4 36.25 -9.38 5.08
C ARG A 4 36.60 -9.53 6.57
N GLU A 5 37.67 -10.25 6.90
CA GLU A 5 38.16 -10.40 8.27
C GLU A 5 38.88 -9.12 8.72
N LEU A 6 39.65 -8.50 7.82
CA LEU A 6 40.29 -7.20 8.04
C LEU A 6 39.26 -6.09 8.31
N TRP A 7 38.16 -6.06 7.55
CA TRP A 7 37.03 -5.15 7.79
C TRP A 7 36.40 -5.37 9.18
N LYS A 8 36.16 -6.64 9.55
CA LYS A 8 35.60 -7.00 10.86
C LYS A 8 36.51 -6.53 11.99
N LEU A 9 37.81 -6.83 11.93
CA LEU A 9 38.79 -6.39 12.92
C LEU A 9 38.76 -4.87 13.14
N ILE A 10 38.75 -4.07 12.07
CA ILE A 10 38.70 -2.60 12.18
C ILE A 10 37.38 -2.13 12.82
N VAL A 11 36.23 -2.66 12.38
CA VAL A 11 34.90 -2.22 12.87
C VAL A 11 34.64 -2.70 14.30
N GLU A 12 34.97 -3.94 14.63
CA GLU A 12 34.80 -4.53 15.97
C GLU A 12 35.73 -3.82 16.98
N SER A 13 36.98 -3.53 16.60
CA SER A 13 37.89 -2.70 17.41
C SER A 13 37.34 -1.27 17.63
N LEU A 14 36.75 -0.65 16.61
CA LEU A 14 36.15 0.69 16.74
C LEU A 14 34.95 0.69 17.70
N GLU A 15 34.10 -0.34 17.66
CA GLU A 15 32.95 -0.51 18.55
C GLU A 15 33.37 -0.76 20.01
N GLU A 16 34.36 -1.63 20.23
CA GLU A 16 34.92 -1.87 21.56
C GLU A 16 35.65 -0.64 22.11
N TYR A 17 36.56 -0.02 21.36
CA TYR A 17 37.30 1.16 21.83
C TYR A 17 36.37 2.33 22.18
N LYS A 18 35.32 2.55 21.38
CA LYS A 18 34.31 3.57 21.69
C LYS A 18 33.46 3.20 22.90
N SER A 19 33.21 1.93 23.15
CA SER A 19 32.55 1.46 24.37
C SER A 19 33.44 1.68 25.62
N LEU A 20 34.75 1.40 25.52
CA LEU A 20 35.75 1.69 26.55
C LEU A 20 35.94 3.19 26.82
N LEU A 21 35.70 4.05 25.83
CA LEU A 21 35.67 5.51 26.00
C LEU A 21 34.43 6.02 26.74
N ILE A 22 33.32 5.27 26.71
CA ILE A 22 32.06 5.63 27.38
C ILE A 22 32.04 5.08 28.83
N THR A 23 32.53 3.87 29.07
CA THR A 23 32.58 3.29 30.42
C THR A 23 33.66 3.97 31.28
N PRO A 24 33.37 4.37 32.54
CA PRO A 24 34.40 4.94 33.40
C PRO A 24 35.47 3.87 33.69
N PRO A 25 36.77 4.21 33.60
CA PRO A 25 37.84 3.23 33.84
C PRO A 25 37.81 2.75 35.30
N PRO A 26 38.06 1.45 35.57
CA PRO A 26 38.17 0.94 36.94
C PRO A 26 39.29 1.67 37.68
N THR A 27 39.04 2.00 38.95
CA THR A 27 39.85 2.93 39.74
C THR A 27 41.33 2.51 39.82
N GLY A 28 42.21 3.32 39.23
CA GLY A 28 43.65 3.07 39.15
C GLY A 28 44.16 2.67 37.77
N THR A 29 43.28 2.33 36.82
CA THR A 29 43.68 2.04 35.43
C THR A 29 43.72 3.30 34.57
N THR A 30 44.81 3.48 33.83
CA THR A 30 44.88 4.41 32.69
C THR A 30 44.23 3.76 31.48
N ARG A 31 43.44 4.52 30.71
CA ARG A 31 42.97 4.04 29.40
C ARG A 31 44.16 3.91 28.43
N PRO A 32 44.24 2.86 27.60
CA PRO A 32 45.29 2.72 26.59
C PRO A 32 45.17 3.81 25.52
N SER A 33 46.27 4.12 24.82
CA SER A 33 46.19 4.93 23.61
C SER A 33 45.34 4.21 22.56
N ALA A 34 44.77 4.99 21.63
CA ALA A 34 44.12 4.42 20.45
C ALA A 34 45.10 3.56 19.65
N GLU A 35 46.37 3.99 19.58
CA GLU A 35 47.46 3.34 18.83
C GLU A 35 47.94 2.04 19.48
N ASP A 36 48.05 2.03 20.81
CA ASP A 36 48.37 0.82 21.60
C ASP A 36 47.26 -0.21 21.42
N TYR A 37 46.00 0.18 21.68
CA TYR A 37 44.86 -0.74 21.66
C TYR A 37 44.66 -1.43 20.30
N ILE A 38 44.75 -0.70 19.18
CA ILE A 38 44.64 -1.32 17.86
C ILE A 38 45.86 -2.21 17.53
N SER A 39 47.05 -1.85 18.03
CA SER A 39 48.25 -2.68 17.85
C SER A 39 48.13 -3.99 18.63
N ASP A 40 47.63 -3.95 19.87
CA ASP A 40 47.34 -5.15 20.68
C ASP A 40 46.29 -6.05 20.02
N GLN A 41 45.20 -5.47 19.51
CA GLN A 41 44.16 -6.22 18.79
C GLN A 41 44.70 -6.91 17.53
N ILE A 42 45.50 -6.20 16.72
CA ILE A 42 46.16 -6.78 15.54
C ILE A 42 47.15 -7.87 15.94
N ASN A 43 47.99 -7.63 16.95
CA ASN A 43 48.97 -8.61 17.45
C ASN A 43 48.30 -9.88 18.02
N SER A 44 47.04 -9.80 18.46
CA SER A 44 46.27 -10.95 18.94
C SER A 44 45.76 -11.86 17.80
N GLN A 45 45.71 -11.38 16.56
CA GLN A 45 45.21 -12.11 15.39
C GLN A 45 46.38 -12.51 14.48
N TYR A 46 46.87 -13.73 14.71
CA TYR A 46 48.22 -14.21 14.35
C TYR A 46 48.62 -14.31 12.85
N GLU A 47 47.77 -13.89 11.89
CA GLU A 47 48.01 -14.08 10.44
C GLU A 47 47.64 -12.84 9.58
N ILE A 48 48.13 -11.66 10.00
CA ILE A 48 47.92 -10.38 9.30
C ILE A 48 49.25 -9.90 8.70
N SER A 49 49.26 -9.55 7.40
CA SER A 49 50.44 -9.01 6.71
C SER A 49 50.84 -7.64 7.26
N ALA A 50 52.11 -7.23 7.08
CA ALA A 50 52.59 -5.91 7.48
C ALA A 50 51.78 -4.77 6.85
N ASP A 51 51.39 -4.91 5.58
CA ASP A 51 50.61 -3.89 4.86
C ASP A 51 49.15 -3.87 5.30
N GLU A 52 48.54 -5.04 5.56
CA GLU A 52 47.20 -5.15 6.15
C GLU A 52 47.16 -4.55 7.56
N SER A 53 48.22 -4.78 8.34
CA SER A 53 48.44 -4.26 9.70
C SER A 53 48.65 -2.74 9.72
N SER A 54 49.32 -2.19 8.71
CA SER A 54 49.42 -0.75 8.50
C SER A 54 48.06 -0.16 8.12
N PHE A 55 47.41 -0.72 7.09
CA PHE A 55 46.10 -0.29 6.59
C PHE A 55 45.03 -0.30 7.69
N ALA A 56 44.98 -1.34 8.53
CA ALA A 56 44.04 -1.43 9.64
C ALA A 56 44.25 -0.32 10.67
N ARG A 57 45.51 -0.01 11.02
CA ARG A 57 45.84 1.07 11.95
C ARG A 57 45.52 2.44 11.37
N GLU A 58 45.91 2.71 10.12
CA GLU A 58 45.59 3.97 9.45
C GLU A 58 44.08 4.19 9.30
N CYS A 59 43.30 3.14 9.02
CA CYS A 59 41.84 3.22 8.96
C CYS A 59 41.20 3.43 10.33
N PHE A 60 41.63 2.69 11.36
CA PHE A 60 41.13 2.84 12.73
C PHE A 60 41.39 4.24 13.27
N LEU A 61 42.65 4.69 13.22
CA LEU A 61 43.07 6.01 13.70
C LEU A 61 42.46 7.14 12.85
N GLY A 62 42.33 6.94 11.54
CA GLY A 62 41.66 7.87 10.62
C GLY A 62 40.18 8.07 10.95
N VAL A 63 39.43 6.99 11.18
CA VAL A 63 38.01 7.05 11.60
C VAL A 63 37.86 7.72 12.97
N LEU A 64 38.79 7.51 13.91
CA LEU A 64 38.78 8.20 15.20
C LEU A 64 39.10 9.70 15.05
N ARG A 65 40.12 10.05 14.27
CA ARG A 65 40.56 11.44 14.02
C ARG A 65 39.50 12.26 13.30
N TYR A 66 38.79 11.67 12.34
CA TYR A 66 37.75 12.32 11.54
C TYR A 66 36.33 11.88 11.93
N GLU A 67 36.12 11.44 13.18
CA GLU A 67 34.81 10.98 13.69
C GLU A 67 33.70 12.02 13.44
N LYS A 68 34.00 13.31 13.60
CA LYS A 68 33.01 14.39 13.39
C LYS A 68 32.60 14.53 11.92
N VAL A 69 33.50 14.22 10.98
CA VAL A 69 33.17 14.15 9.55
C VAL A 69 32.28 12.92 9.30
N CYS A 70 32.66 11.77 9.84
CA CYS A 70 31.93 10.52 9.68
C CYS A 70 30.50 10.58 10.28
N GLU A 71 30.33 11.18 11.46
CA GLU A 71 29.02 11.41 12.08
C GLU A 71 28.18 12.42 11.29
N GLY A 72 28.78 13.50 10.78
CA GLY A 72 28.05 14.49 9.97
C GLY A 72 27.53 13.92 8.65
N ILE A 73 28.34 13.09 8.00
CA ILE A 73 27.96 12.35 6.78
C ILE A 73 26.87 11.31 7.08
N LEU A 74 27.03 10.51 8.14
CA LEU A 74 26.03 9.50 8.54
C LEU A 74 24.71 10.14 8.99
N GLN A 75 24.75 11.26 9.72
CA GLN A 75 23.57 12.02 10.09
C GLN A 75 22.86 12.57 8.84
N GLY A 76 23.59 13.16 7.90
CA GLY A 76 23.04 13.64 6.63
C GLY A 76 22.38 12.52 5.81
N PHE A 77 22.99 11.33 5.75
CA PHE A 77 22.39 10.14 5.13
C PHE A 77 21.10 9.71 5.84
N CYS A 78 21.12 9.63 7.18
CA CYS A 78 19.97 9.29 7.99
C CYS A 78 18.80 10.26 7.77
N ASP A 79 19.07 11.57 7.68
CA ASP A 79 18.04 12.59 7.45
C ASP A 79 17.53 12.60 6.00
N ALA A 80 18.41 12.43 5.01
CA ALA A 80 18.06 12.39 3.59
C ALA A 80 17.17 11.20 3.24
N LEU A 81 17.51 9.98 3.71
CA LEU A 81 16.80 8.74 3.36
C LEU A 81 15.93 8.18 4.50
N LYS A 82 15.81 8.90 5.63
CA LYS A 82 15.04 8.49 6.83
C LYS A 82 15.48 7.11 7.36
N ARG A 83 16.79 6.84 7.28
CA ARG A 83 17.44 5.60 7.73
C ARG A 83 17.88 5.70 9.20
N ASN A 84 18.02 4.55 9.86
CA ASN A 84 18.50 4.48 11.24
C ASN A 84 20.05 4.45 11.31
N LYS A 85 20.59 4.66 12.52
CA LYS A 85 22.05 4.62 12.82
C LYS A 85 22.57 3.22 13.19
N GLN A 86 21.97 2.14 12.67
CA GLN A 86 22.57 0.81 12.77
C GLN A 86 23.90 0.76 11.99
N ASP A 87 24.78 -0.18 12.31
CA ASP A 87 26.09 -0.37 11.66
C ASP A 87 26.94 0.93 11.61
N ARG A 88 26.91 1.73 12.69
CA ARG A 88 27.47 3.10 12.73
C ARG A 88 28.93 3.14 12.27
N TYR A 89 29.76 2.24 12.79
CA TYR A 89 31.20 2.24 12.53
C TYR A 89 31.56 1.60 11.18
N THR A 90 30.74 0.66 10.69
CA THR A 90 30.74 0.24 9.28
C THR A 90 30.54 1.47 8.37
N MET A 91 29.51 2.28 8.61
CA MET A 91 29.23 3.48 7.79
C MET A 91 30.30 4.57 7.92
N TYR A 92 30.91 4.71 9.11
CA TYR A 92 32.06 5.58 9.32
C TYR A 92 33.26 5.14 8.48
N LEU A 93 33.60 3.86 8.48
CA LEU A 93 34.74 3.33 7.74
C LEU A 93 34.56 3.51 6.22
N ILE A 94 33.34 3.31 5.71
CA ILE A 94 33.01 3.65 4.31
C ILE A 94 33.22 5.15 4.05
N ALA A 95 32.69 6.04 4.90
CA ALA A 95 32.82 7.49 4.71
C ALA A 95 34.29 7.94 4.76
N TYR A 96 35.07 7.43 5.71
CA TYR A 96 36.50 7.72 5.81
C TYR A 96 37.26 7.27 4.55
N LEU A 97 37.02 6.04 4.09
CA LEU A 97 37.67 5.51 2.89
C LEU A 97 37.32 6.35 1.65
N PHE A 98 36.05 6.70 1.44
CA PHE A 98 35.61 7.52 0.30
C PHE A 98 36.15 8.95 0.33
N VAL A 99 36.25 9.59 1.51
CA VAL A 99 36.71 10.99 1.64
C VAL A 99 38.23 11.12 1.58
N TYR A 100 38.98 10.21 2.22
CA TYR A 100 40.42 10.39 2.44
C TYR A 100 41.32 9.39 1.72
N ARG A 101 40.82 8.19 1.37
CA ARG A 101 41.66 7.07 0.92
C ARG A 101 41.31 6.48 -0.45
N PHE A 102 40.22 6.93 -1.08
CA PHE A 102 39.80 6.40 -2.40
C PHE A 102 40.88 6.58 -3.49
N ALA A 103 41.72 7.61 -3.39
CA ALA A 103 42.84 7.82 -4.30
C ALA A 103 43.99 6.80 -4.14
N GLU A 104 44.08 6.15 -2.97
CA GLU A 104 45.13 5.19 -2.60
C GLU A 104 44.60 3.75 -2.64
N VAL A 105 43.29 3.56 -2.50
CA VAL A 105 42.62 2.27 -2.33
C VAL A 105 41.63 2.09 -3.47
N SER A 106 41.94 1.17 -4.41
CA SER A 106 41.17 1.02 -5.65
C SER A 106 39.70 0.63 -5.45
N GLY A 107 38.84 1.00 -6.40
CA GLY A 107 37.43 0.59 -6.41
C GLY A 107 37.21 -0.93 -6.45
N ARG A 108 38.20 -1.72 -6.91
CA ARG A 108 38.23 -3.19 -6.79
C ARG A 108 38.45 -3.62 -5.34
N PHE A 109 39.43 -3.05 -4.65
CA PHE A 109 39.71 -3.35 -3.24
C PHE A 109 38.55 -2.95 -2.33
N LEU A 110 37.98 -1.74 -2.50
CA LEU A 110 36.82 -1.29 -1.73
C LEU A 110 35.63 -2.26 -1.82
N ARG A 111 35.34 -2.79 -3.01
CA ARG A 111 34.28 -3.80 -3.22
C ARG A 111 34.54 -5.10 -2.44
N SER A 112 35.77 -5.57 -2.46
CA SER A 112 36.19 -6.82 -1.80
C SER A 112 36.17 -6.67 -0.27
N LEU A 113 36.67 -5.54 0.22
CA LEU A 113 36.70 -5.17 1.63
C LEU A 113 35.30 -4.97 2.23
N MET A 114 34.37 -4.33 1.50
CA MET A 114 32.99 -4.12 1.95
C MET A 114 32.07 -5.34 1.74
N ASP A 115 32.53 -6.45 1.15
CA ASP A 115 31.65 -7.59 0.87
C ASP A 115 31.09 -8.23 2.16
N LYS A 116 29.76 -8.32 2.22
CA LYS A 116 29.00 -8.83 3.38
C LYS A 116 29.24 -8.02 4.68
N SER A 117 29.66 -6.76 4.58
CA SER A 117 29.80 -5.83 5.72
C SER A 117 28.46 -5.36 6.30
N THR A 118 27.46 -5.15 5.44
CA THR A 118 26.04 -4.92 5.75
C THR A 118 25.21 -5.32 4.52
N SER A 119 23.90 -5.06 4.53
CA SER A 119 23.01 -5.37 3.40
C SER A 119 23.39 -4.61 2.11
N THR A 120 23.42 -5.32 0.98
CA THR A 120 23.78 -4.79 -0.36
C THR A 120 23.02 -3.52 -0.72
N THR A 121 21.72 -3.47 -0.45
CA THR A 121 20.86 -2.31 -0.73
C THR A 121 21.27 -1.08 0.09
N ARG A 122 21.68 -1.28 1.35
CA ARG A 122 22.13 -0.19 2.22
C ARG A 122 23.51 0.34 1.81
N LEU A 123 24.40 -0.54 1.31
CA LEU A 123 25.67 -0.12 0.68
C LEU A 123 25.41 0.72 -0.58
N ALA A 124 24.53 0.26 -1.47
CA ALA A 124 24.16 1.00 -2.68
C ALA A 124 23.53 2.38 -2.34
N GLU A 125 22.63 2.43 -1.35
CA GLU A 125 22.04 3.69 -0.88
C GLU A 125 23.07 4.63 -0.24
N TYR A 126 24.02 4.11 0.56
CA TYR A 126 25.01 4.93 1.24
C TYR A 126 26.07 5.48 0.27
N VAL A 127 26.61 4.64 -0.62
CA VAL A 127 27.54 5.06 -1.67
C VAL A 127 26.85 6.02 -2.65
N GLY A 128 25.60 5.74 -3.04
CA GLY A 128 24.80 6.64 -3.88
C GLY A 128 24.39 7.95 -3.20
N TYR A 129 24.44 8.03 -1.86
CA TYR A 129 24.32 9.27 -1.11
C TYR A 129 25.65 10.04 -1.05
N LEU A 130 26.77 9.36 -0.80
CA LEU A 130 28.11 9.97 -0.76
C LEU A 130 28.46 10.66 -2.08
N LEU A 131 28.17 10.01 -3.20
CA LEU A 131 28.48 10.51 -4.54
C LEU A 131 27.54 11.66 -4.99
N ASP A 132 26.34 11.76 -4.43
CA ASP A 132 25.41 12.85 -4.76
C ASP A 132 25.79 14.15 -4.05
N GLU A 133 26.49 15.02 -4.78
CA GLU A 133 26.92 16.34 -4.29
C GLU A 133 25.77 17.18 -3.74
N SER A 134 24.59 17.10 -4.36
CA SER A 134 23.42 17.88 -3.94
C SER A 134 22.88 17.39 -2.60
N LYS A 135 22.79 16.06 -2.38
CA LYS A 135 22.39 15.49 -1.09
C LYS A 135 23.45 15.73 0.00
N MET A 136 24.73 15.59 -0.31
CA MET A 136 25.83 15.88 0.64
C MET A 136 25.85 17.36 1.05
N THR A 137 25.66 18.28 0.10
CA THR A 137 25.57 19.71 0.36
C THR A 137 24.31 20.07 1.14
N GLN A 138 23.16 19.46 0.84
CA GLN A 138 21.89 19.75 1.50
C GLN A 138 21.81 19.19 2.93
N TYR A 139 22.28 17.96 3.16
CA TYR A 139 22.02 17.22 4.41
C TYR A 139 23.23 17.04 5.33
N ALA A 140 24.43 16.74 4.81
CA ALA A 140 25.63 16.58 5.66
C ALA A 140 26.25 17.93 6.05
N THR A 141 26.36 18.88 5.11
CA THR A 141 27.04 20.17 5.34
C THR A 141 26.49 20.97 6.54
N PRO A 142 25.17 21.06 6.79
CA PRO A 142 24.62 21.72 7.98
C PRO A 142 25.03 21.07 9.32
N VAL A 143 25.42 19.80 9.31
CA VAL A 143 25.93 19.08 10.49
C VAL A 143 27.44 19.28 10.60
N LEU A 144 28.18 19.15 9.50
CA LEU A 144 29.63 19.33 9.44
C LEU A 144 30.06 20.75 9.86
N ARG A 145 29.27 21.78 9.51
CA ARG A 145 29.43 23.19 9.94
C ARG A 145 29.46 23.41 11.45
N GLN A 146 29.09 22.41 12.25
CA GLN A 146 29.16 22.47 13.72
C GLN A 146 30.54 22.10 14.27
N SER A 147 31.49 21.69 13.41
CA SER A 147 32.85 21.28 13.82
C SER A 147 33.95 21.62 12.80
N TYR A 148 33.59 21.97 11.56
CA TYR A 148 34.54 22.35 10.50
C TYR A 148 34.04 23.59 9.74
N ASP A 149 34.97 24.30 9.12
CA ASP A 149 34.69 25.47 8.28
C ASP A 149 34.22 25.11 6.87
N ASP A 150 33.65 26.10 6.18
CA ASP A 150 33.07 25.94 4.86
C ASP A 150 34.10 25.65 3.75
N GLU A 151 35.35 26.11 3.88
CA GLU A 151 36.38 25.76 2.89
C GLU A 151 36.78 24.30 3.06
N TYR A 152 37.05 23.85 4.29
CA TYR A 152 37.42 22.47 4.58
C TYR A 152 36.38 21.48 4.08
N ILE A 153 35.09 21.73 4.38
CA ILE A 153 33.99 20.85 3.95
C ILE A 153 33.89 20.79 2.42
N ARG A 154 33.92 21.93 1.72
CA ARG A 154 33.82 21.96 0.26
C ARG A 154 35.04 21.34 -0.40
N ARG A 155 36.25 21.64 0.09
CA ARG A 155 37.53 21.30 -0.55
C ARG A 155 37.99 19.88 -0.27
N PHE A 156 37.97 19.45 1.00
CA PHE A 156 38.52 18.16 1.43
C PHE A 156 37.47 17.07 1.67
N VAL A 157 36.22 17.43 2.00
CA VAL A 157 35.15 16.42 2.18
C VAL A 157 34.41 16.18 0.87
N ILE A 158 33.76 17.22 0.32
CA ILE A 158 32.96 17.10 -0.91
C ILE A 158 33.88 16.99 -2.14
N GLY A 159 34.87 17.88 -2.25
CA GLY A 159 35.79 17.93 -3.40
C GLY A 159 36.58 16.65 -3.64
N ASN A 160 37.01 15.94 -2.59
CA ASN A 160 37.67 14.65 -2.73
C ASN A 160 36.74 13.57 -3.29
N ILE A 161 35.50 13.48 -2.80
CA ILE A 161 34.52 12.53 -3.34
C ILE A 161 34.21 12.85 -4.81
N GLN A 162 33.98 14.12 -5.14
CA GLN A 162 33.66 14.53 -6.52
C GLN A 162 34.84 14.30 -7.49
N LYS A 163 36.08 14.53 -7.06
CA LYS A 163 37.29 14.22 -7.83
C LYS A 163 37.35 12.75 -8.29
N HIS A 164 36.84 11.82 -7.48
CA HIS A 164 36.84 10.38 -7.78
C HIS A 164 35.47 9.82 -8.19
N HIS A 165 34.45 10.67 -8.39
CA HIS A 165 33.06 10.26 -8.62
C HIS A 165 32.89 9.25 -9.76
N ALA A 166 33.49 9.50 -10.92
CA ALA A 166 33.31 8.68 -12.12
C ALA A 166 33.97 7.29 -12.03
N GLU A 167 34.92 7.11 -11.13
CA GLU A 167 35.54 5.83 -10.80
C GLU A 167 34.71 5.12 -9.72
N ALA A 168 34.37 5.83 -8.64
CA ALA A 168 33.57 5.32 -7.53
C ALA A 168 32.16 4.87 -7.93
N ASP A 169 31.50 5.58 -8.85
CA ASP A 169 30.23 5.14 -9.43
C ASP A 169 30.40 3.81 -10.18
N ARG A 170 31.28 3.81 -11.20
CA ARG A 170 31.50 2.66 -12.09
C ARG A 170 31.93 1.40 -11.35
N ASP A 171 32.93 1.51 -10.49
CA ASP A 171 33.50 0.37 -9.81
C ASP A 171 32.64 -0.06 -8.62
N VAL A 172 32.21 0.88 -7.77
CA VAL A 172 31.60 0.55 -6.47
C VAL A 172 30.08 0.63 -6.53
N LEU A 173 29.50 1.77 -6.95
CA LEU A 173 28.04 1.95 -6.93
C LEU A 173 27.32 1.01 -7.88
N GLN A 174 27.71 0.97 -9.16
CA GLN A 174 27.07 0.13 -10.18
C GLN A 174 27.15 -1.37 -9.83
N PHE A 175 28.21 -1.81 -9.15
CA PHE A 175 28.34 -3.17 -8.62
C PHE A 175 27.29 -3.47 -7.54
N TYR A 176 27.17 -2.61 -6.51
CA TYR A 176 26.17 -2.84 -5.45
C TYR A 176 24.73 -2.63 -5.93
N VAL A 177 24.48 -1.70 -6.86
CA VAL A 177 23.17 -1.53 -7.51
C VAL A 177 22.79 -2.79 -8.29
N SER A 178 23.67 -3.30 -9.16
CA SER A 178 23.43 -4.52 -9.95
C SER A 178 23.21 -5.75 -9.08
N ARG A 179 23.93 -5.85 -7.96
CA ARG A 179 23.80 -6.93 -6.98
C ARG A 179 22.57 -6.80 -6.08
N ALA A 180 22.04 -5.58 -5.90
CA ALA A 180 20.79 -5.33 -5.18
C ALA A 180 19.55 -5.56 -6.05
N THR A 181 19.63 -5.33 -7.36
CA THR A 181 18.54 -5.61 -8.31
C THR A 181 18.47 -7.09 -8.72
N ASN A 182 19.64 -7.73 -8.96
CA ASN A 182 19.73 -9.11 -9.47
C ASN A 182 20.48 -10.05 -8.50
N PRO A 183 19.99 -10.29 -7.26
CA PRO A 183 20.68 -11.09 -6.25
C PRO A 183 20.92 -12.56 -6.67
N ILE A 184 20.07 -13.10 -7.55
CA ILE A 184 20.18 -14.48 -8.05
C ILE A 184 21.40 -14.66 -8.96
N GLN A 185 21.68 -13.70 -9.86
CA GLN A 185 22.80 -13.80 -10.81
C GLN A 185 24.15 -13.43 -10.18
N ALA A 186 24.18 -12.42 -9.31
CA ALA A 186 25.42 -11.94 -8.68
C ALA A 186 26.11 -12.98 -7.77
N SER A 187 25.41 -14.07 -7.41
CA SER A 187 25.97 -15.18 -6.65
C SER A 187 26.92 -16.07 -7.48
N GLN A 188 26.84 -16.01 -8.81
CA GLN A 188 27.66 -16.82 -9.72
C GLN A 188 28.88 -16.06 -10.25
N SER A 189 28.80 -14.73 -10.39
CA SER A 189 29.86 -13.92 -11.03
C SER A 189 31.12 -13.69 -10.18
N ILE A 190 31.08 -13.97 -8.87
CA ILE A 190 32.21 -13.72 -7.96
C ILE A 190 33.20 -14.91 -7.95
N ALA A 191 32.73 -16.13 -8.25
CA ALA A 191 33.53 -17.36 -8.19
C ALA A 191 34.28 -17.70 -9.49
N ALA A 192 34.45 -16.73 -10.39
CA ALA A 192 35.05 -16.91 -11.72
C ALA A 192 36.03 -15.77 -12.09
N HIS A 193 36.58 -15.07 -11.10
CA HIS A 193 37.34 -13.83 -11.32
C HIS A 193 38.30 -13.47 -10.17
N SER A 194 38.85 -14.47 -9.48
CA SER A 194 39.69 -14.29 -8.28
C SER A 194 41.02 -15.05 -8.28
N ASP A 195 41.30 -15.89 -9.30
CA ASP A 195 42.27 -16.99 -9.20
C ASP A 195 43.34 -17.01 -10.34
N ASP A 196 43.36 -16.04 -11.26
CA ASP A 196 44.05 -16.17 -12.59
C ASP A 196 44.90 -14.94 -13.07
N GLU A 197 45.16 -13.91 -12.26
CA GLU A 197 45.96 -12.73 -12.68
C GLU A 197 47.07 -12.36 -11.66
N ASP A 198 48.18 -13.10 -11.64
CA ASP A 198 49.41 -12.76 -10.87
C ASP A 198 50.70 -13.43 -11.43
N ASP A 199 50.89 -13.48 -12.77
CA ASP A 199 52.18 -13.92 -13.38
C ASP A 199 52.34 -13.55 -14.91
N GLU A 200 52.63 -12.29 -15.26
CA GLU A 200 53.17 -11.91 -16.61
C GLU A 200 53.80 -10.49 -16.61
N GLU A 201 55.00 -10.34 -16.04
CA GLU A 201 55.87 -9.19 -16.31
C GLU A 201 57.34 -9.61 -16.54
N SER A 202 57.63 -10.29 -17.66
CA SER A 202 58.99 -10.27 -18.25
C SER A 202 59.16 -10.97 -19.62
N ARG A 203 58.75 -10.33 -20.73
CA ARG A 203 59.44 -10.50 -22.03
C ARG A 203 59.40 -9.24 -22.92
N LEU A 204 60.55 -8.90 -23.47
CA LEU A 204 60.72 -7.86 -24.50
C LEU A 204 60.39 -8.40 -25.91
N PRO A 205 60.00 -7.54 -26.86
CA PRO A 205 59.44 -7.97 -28.14
C PRO A 205 60.49 -8.30 -29.21
N THR A 206 60.16 -9.26 -30.07
CA THR A 206 60.76 -9.43 -31.41
C THR A 206 59.67 -9.39 -32.47
N ALA A 207 59.92 -8.67 -33.56
CA ALA A 207 58.96 -8.48 -34.65
C ALA A 207 59.12 -9.53 -35.75
N HIS A 208 58.01 -9.95 -36.37
CA HIS A 208 57.83 -10.27 -37.80
C HIS A 208 56.31 -10.39 -38.06
N GLN A 209 55.69 -9.49 -38.83
CA GLN A 209 55.50 -9.56 -40.29
C GLN A 209 54.56 -10.68 -40.81
N SER A 210 53.41 -10.27 -41.36
CA SER A 210 52.66 -10.94 -42.45
C SER A 210 52.04 -12.33 -42.15
N VAL A 211 51.18 -12.97 -42.96
CA VAL A 211 50.58 -12.74 -44.30
C VAL A 211 49.04 -12.91 -44.23
N ALA A 212 48.32 -12.48 -45.28
CA ALA A 212 46.87 -12.65 -45.47
C ALA A 212 46.38 -14.11 -45.75
N GLY A 213 45.06 -14.28 -45.73
CA GLY A 213 44.30 -15.53 -46.01
C GLY A 213 43.07 -15.56 -45.09
N GLY A 214 41.84 -15.88 -45.50
CA GLY A 214 41.39 -16.84 -46.51
C GLY A 214 40.89 -18.11 -45.78
N GLY A 215 39.74 -18.71 -46.05
CA GLY A 215 38.78 -18.51 -47.14
C GLY A 215 38.24 -19.86 -47.62
N GLY A 216 37.12 -20.33 -47.06
CA GLY A 216 36.54 -21.66 -47.30
C GLY A 216 35.60 -22.02 -46.14
N LYS A 217 34.30 -22.37 -46.27
CA LYS A 217 33.41 -22.73 -47.40
C LYS A 217 33.47 -24.20 -47.84
N SER A 218 32.28 -24.77 -48.13
CA SER A 218 31.97 -26.14 -48.59
C SER A 218 31.81 -27.19 -47.45
N VAL A 219 30.65 -27.86 -47.26
CA VAL A 219 29.99 -28.99 -48.00
C VAL A 219 30.43 -30.35 -47.46
N GLY A 220 29.56 -31.35 -47.22
CA GLY A 220 28.08 -31.38 -47.28
C GLY A 220 27.50 -32.81 -47.30
N GLY A 221 26.17 -32.94 -47.28
CA GLY A 221 25.41 -34.21 -47.41
C GLY A 221 24.08 -34.13 -46.63
N ALA A 222 22.87 -34.31 -47.17
CA ALA A 222 22.29 -35.32 -48.06
C ALA A 222 21.86 -36.62 -47.30
N SER A 223 20.62 -37.13 -47.39
CA SER A 223 19.44 -36.65 -48.15
C SER A 223 18.11 -37.25 -47.64
N ALA A 224 16.99 -36.62 -48.08
CA ALA A 224 15.63 -37.20 -48.20
C ALA A 224 14.88 -37.58 -46.89
N THR A 225 13.54 -37.61 -46.82
CA THR A 225 12.51 -37.30 -47.84
C THR A 225 11.34 -36.51 -47.20
N SER A 226 10.68 -35.66 -47.99
CA SER A 226 9.43 -34.94 -47.61
C SER A 226 8.22 -35.60 -48.30
N PRO A 227 6.95 -35.24 -48.00
CA PRO A 227 6.37 -34.06 -48.68
C PRO A 227 5.25 -33.27 -47.95
N SER A 228 5.09 -31.99 -48.35
CA SER A 228 3.81 -31.31 -48.61
C SER A 228 2.89 -30.93 -47.42
N ARG A 229 2.35 -29.69 -47.30
CA ARG A 229 2.42 -28.47 -48.16
C ARG A 229 2.05 -27.19 -47.37
N ARG A 230 2.64 -26.05 -47.81
CA ARG A 230 2.05 -24.71 -48.12
C ARG A 230 0.75 -24.24 -47.43
N SER A 231 0.48 -22.95 -47.20
CA SER A 231 1.19 -21.63 -47.24
C SER A 231 0.13 -20.53 -46.87
N VAL A 232 0.35 -19.23 -46.67
CA VAL A 232 1.33 -18.22 -47.12
C VAL A 232 1.41 -17.04 -46.09
N ALA A 233 2.32 -16.09 -46.35
CA ALA A 233 2.44 -14.67 -45.92
C ALA A 233 1.27 -13.96 -45.15
N SER A 234 1.46 -12.83 -44.44
CA SER A 234 2.47 -11.77 -44.66
C SER A 234 2.69 -10.79 -43.48
N MET A 235 3.88 -10.17 -43.46
CA MET A 235 4.27 -8.82 -42.98
C MET A 235 3.57 -8.06 -41.81
N ARG A 236 4.44 -7.46 -40.96
CA ARG A 236 4.30 -6.15 -40.26
C ARG A 236 3.22 -6.05 -39.15
N SER A 237 3.31 -5.15 -38.16
CA SER A 237 4.42 -4.36 -37.57
C SER A 237 3.97 -3.79 -36.21
N SER A 238 4.85 -3.05 -35.50
CA SER A 238 4.54 -2.12 -34.38
C SER A 238 3.79 -2.70 -33.16
N LYS A 239 4.46 -2.89 -32.02
CA LYS A 239 4.55 -1.87 -30.95
C LYS A 239 3.19 -1.30 -30.50
N ALA A 240 2.64 -1.86 -29.42
CA ALA A 240 1.70 -1.18 -28.53
C ALA A 240 2.38 -0.96 -27.16
N PRO A 241 2.13 0.17 -26.46
CA PRO A 241 2.91 0.55 -25.27
C PRO A 241 2.46 -0.17 -23.99
N THR A 242 3.41 -0.37 -23.08
CA THR A 242 3.15 -0.75 -21.69
C THR A 242 2.40 0.36 -20.96
N VAL A 243 1.26 0.03 -20.33
CA VAL A 243 0.53 0.98 -19.47
C VAL A 243 1.38 1.30 -18.24
N ALA A 244 1.66 2.57 -18.02
CA ALA A 244 2.48 3.02 -16.90
C ALA A 244 1.76 2.80 -15.55
N LYS A 245 2.47 2.22 -14.57
CA LYS A 245 2.04 2.26 -13.17
C LYS A 245 2.11 3.71 -12.67
N ALA A 246 1.02 4.20 -12.10
CA ALA A 246 0.99 5.54 -11.49
C ALA A 246 1.96 5.63 -10.29
N PRO A 247 2.63 6.78 -10.08
CA PRO A 247 3.51 6.99 -8.93
C PRO A 247 2.70 7.03 -7.62
N ASN A 248 3.09 6.22 -6.64
CA ASN A 248 2.37 6.09 -5.37
C ASN A 248 2.76 7.23 -4.40
N ILE A 249 2.22 8.43 -4.62
CA ILE A 249 2.51 9.62 -3.81
C ILE A 249 1.69 9.60 -2.51
N SER A 250 2.19 8.91 -1.50
CA SER A 250 1.67 9.00 -0.12
C SER A 250 2.48 10.01 0.69
N GLN A 251 2.05 11.28 0.73
CA GLN A 251 2.57 12.25 1.70
C GLN A 251 2.18 11.82 3.13
N GLY A 252 3.09 12.00 4.09
CA GLY A 252 2.90 11.55 5.46
C GLY A 252 2.12 12.55 6.31
N GLY A 253 1.08 12.08 7.01
CA GLY A 253 0.45 12.83 8.09
C GLY A 253 1.30 12.79 9.37
N THR A 254 1.44 13.93 10.04
CA THR A 254 2.20 14.04 11.30
C THR A 254 1.46 13.42 12.48
N SER A 255 2.14 12.62 13.30
CA SER A 255 1.70 12.32 14.67
C SER A 255 2.90 12.10 15.61
N ARG A 256 2.86 12.75 16.77
CA ARG A 256 3.79 12.58 17.90
C ARG A 256 3.00 12.06 19.10
N ARG A 257 3.31 10.86 19.58
CA ARG A 257 3.26 10.41 20.99
C ARG A 257 3.64 8.93 21.14
N ASP A 258 4.94 8.73 21.40
CA ASP A 258 5.51 7.97 22.52
C ASP A 258 5.04 6.55 22.91
N LEU A 259 6.05 5.74 23.25
CA LEU A 259 6.07 4.65 24.25
C LEU A 259 5.11 3.44 24.11
N ALA A 260 5.66 2.32 23.62
CA ALA A 260 5.63 1.03 24.35
C ALA A 260 6.61 0.00 23.72
N LEU A 261 7.14 -0.90 24.54
CA LEU A 261 7.94 -2.05 24.10
C LEU A 261 7.06 -3.05 23.32
N ARG A 262 7.35 -3.29 22.04
CA ARG A 262 6.85 -4.46 21.31
C ARG A 262 7.95 -5.52 21.17
N GLN A 263 8.09 -6.35 22.19
CA GLN A 263 8.73 -7.66 22.02
C GLN A 263 7.91 -8.49 21.02
N VAL A 264 8.60 -9.26 20.18
CA VAL A 264 7.97 -10.21 19.27
C VAL A 264 7.61 -11.48 20.06
N PRO A 265 6.38 -12.01 19.96
CA PRO A 265 6.03 -13.28 20.60
C PRO A 265 6.91 -14.45 20.11
N PRO A 266 7.33 -15.37 20.98
CA PRO A 266 8.10 -16.57 20.60
C PRO A 266 7.42 -17.42 19.52
N ALA A 267 8.22 -18.18 18.76
CA ALA A 267 7.79 -18.88 17.55
C ALA A 267 6.51 -19.73 17.71
N HIS A 268 6.39 -20.46 18.82
CA HIS A 268 5.19 -21.24 19.22
C HIS A 268 3.87 -20.45 19.09
N VAL A 269 3.85 -19.16 19.44
CA VAL A 269 2.64 -18.31 19.39
C VAL A 269 2.23 -18.00 17.94
N ARG A 270 3.18 -18.04 16.99
CA ARG A 270 2.91 -17.78 15.57
C ARG A 270 2.28 -18.98 14.86
N GLU A 271 2.62 -20.21 15.27
CA GLU A 271 2.07 -21.42 14.65
C GLU A 271 0.58 -21.62 14.99
N MET A 272 0.13 -21.23 16.20
CA MET A 272 -1.29 -21.30 16.55
C MET A 272 -2.18 -20.38 15.69
N LEU A 273 -1.62 -19.28 15.16
CA LEU A 273 -2.33 -18.36 14.27
C LEU A 273 -2.41 -18.86 12.81
N ALA A 274 -1.81 -20.01 12.49
CA ALA A 274 -1.91 -20.68 11.19
C ALA A 274 -2.96 -21.82 11.18
N THR A 275 -3.83 -21.88 12.19
CA THR A 275 -4.89 -22.90 12.26
C THR A 275 -6.07 -22.55 11.32
N VAL A 276 -6.62 -23.57 10.66
CA VAL A 276 -7.58 -23.42 9.55
C VAL A 276 -8.92 -22.88 10.05
N ALA A 277 -9.47 -21.88 9.34
CA ALA A 277 -10.80 -21.36 9.59
C ALA A 277 -11.88 -22.45 9.38
N SER A 278 -12.51 -22.89 10.46
CA SER A 278 -13.63 -23.82 10.43
C SER A 278 -14.89 -23.17 9.83
N PRO A 279 -15.75 -23.95 9.13
CA PRO A 279 -16.95 -23.41 8.51
C PRO A 279 -17.93 -22.88 9.56
N LYS A 280 -18.48 -21.70 9.28
CA LYS A 280 -19.42 -20.99 10.15
C LYS A 280 -20.70 -21.83 10.37
N PRO A 281 -21.12 -22.09 11.62
CA PRO A 281 -22.37 -22.81 11.87
C PRO A 281 -23.59 -22.02 11.36
N PRO A 282 -24.70 -22.71 11.00
CA PRO A 282 -25.93 -22.06 10.59
C PRO A 282 -26.54 -21.23 11.74
N ALA A 283 -27.37 -20.25 11.39
CA ALA A 283 -28.06 -19.43 12.37
C ALA A 283 -29.07 -20.27 13.17
N ILE A 284 -29.12 -20.07 14.49
CA ILE A 284 -30.16 -20.62 15.34
C ILE A 284 -31.36 -19.67 15.26
N GLU A 285 -32.47 -20.17 14.73
CA GLU A 285 -33.77 -19.51 14.82
C GLU A 285 -34.26 -19.60 16.27
N VAL A 286 -34.49 -18.44 16.89
CA VAL A 286 -35.09 -18.36 18.24
C VAL A 286 -36.61 -18.19 18.06
N PRO A 287 -37.46 -19.05 18.65
CA PRO A 287 -38.91 -18.97 18.46
C PRO A 287 -39.52 -17.65 18.96
N GLU A 288 -40.48 -17.12 18.20
CA GLU A 288 -41.39 -16.08 18.66
C GLU A 288 -42.49 -16.69 19.54
N ASP A 289 -42.19 -16.95 20.81
CA ASP A 289 -43.22 -17.17 21.85
C ASP A 289 -42.65 -16.91 23.26
N GLY A 290 -43.19 -15.93 23.97
CA GLY A 290 -42.59 -15.47 25.24
C GLY A 290 -43.23 -14.24 25.88
N ILE A 291 -44.55 -14.07 25.78
CA ILE A 291 -45.26 -12.91 26.36
C ILE A 291 -45.37 -13.07 27.88
N ILE A 292 -44.76 -12.15 28.64
CA ILE A 292 -45.12 -11.86 30.04
C ILE A 292 -45.35 -10.34 30.16
N PRO A 293 -46.52 -9.88 30.63
CA PRO A 293 -46.88 -8.47 30.66
C PRO A 293 -46.36 -7.75 31.91
N LEU A 294 -46.18 -6.43 31.80
CA LEU A 294 -46.05 -5.52 32.94
C LEU A 294 -46.75 -4.19 32.61
N ASP A 295 -47.63 -3.75 33.50
CA ASP A 295 -48.54 -2.63 33.26
C ASP A 295 -47.87 -1.24 33.30
N GLY A 296 -48.35 -0.36 32.43
CA GLY A 296 -48.01 1.07 32.39
C GLY A 296 -49.04 1.83 31.55
N PRO A 297 -49.68 2.89 32.06
CA PRO A 297 -50.93 3.39 31.48
C PRO A 297 -50.75 4.11 30.14
N ARG A 298 -51.36 3.57 29.09
CA ARG A 298 -51.54 4.24 27.80
C ARG A 298 -52.36 5.52 27.97
N ARG A 299 -51.81 6.68 27.62
CA ARG A 299 -52.63 7.85 27.26
C ARG A 299 -53.09 7.70 25.81
N GLN A 300 -54.40 7.67 25.60
CA GLN A 300 -55.01 7.71 24.28
C GLN A 300 -54.75 9.06 23.60
N ARG A 301 -54.49 9.03 22.30
CA ARG A 301 -54.91 10.07 21.34
C ARG A 301 -55.21 9.42 20.00
N ASP A 302 -56.25 9.91 19.35
CA ASP A 302 -56.92 9.26 18.23
C ASP A 302 -56.26 9.62 16.87
N PRO A 303 -56.32 8.73 15.87
CA PRO A 303 -55.82 8.99 14.53
C PRO A 303 -56.92 9.61 13.65
N LEU A 304 -56.85 10.92 13.36
CA LEU A 304 -57.78 11.56 12.42
C LEU A 304 -57.14 12.74 11.66
N ALA A 305 -57.61 12.92 10.42
CA ALA A 305 -57.45 14.08 9.54
C ALA A 305 -56.02 14.62 9.31
N ASN A 306 -55.46 14.30 8.15
CA ASN A 306 -54.30 14.97 7.57
C ASN A 306 -54.77 16.00 6.51
N PRO A 307 -54.71 17.33 6.78
CA PRO A 307 -54.82 18.36 5.74
C PRO A 307 -53.46 18.99 5.42
N ARG A 308 -53.25 19.35 4.14
CA ARG A 308 -52.12 20.19 3.71
C ARG A 308 -52.35 21.64 4.12
N ALA A 309 -51.31 22.30 4.62
CA ALA A 309 -51.11 23.76 4.53
C ALA A 309 -49.61 24.09 4.67
N ASP A 310 -49.19 25.23 4.13
CA ASP A 310 -47.84 25.77 4.29
C ASP A 310 -47.67 26.42 5.67
N GLU A 311 -46.63 26.04 6.41
CA GLU A 311 -46.00 26.91 7.42
C GLU A 311 -44.47 26.80 7.33
N GLY A 312 -43.78 27.86 7.76
CA GLY A 312 -42.35 28.06 7.49
C GLY A 312 -41.43 27.08 8.23
N PHE A 313 -40.36 26.64 7.55
CA PHE A 313 -39.31 25.80 8.15
C PHE A 313 -38.44 26.62 9.12
N VAL A 314 -38.92 26.82 10.34
CA VAL A 314 -38.16 27.45 11.44
C VAL A 314 -36.89 26.64 11.69
N GLU A 315 -35.75 27.33 11.83
CA GLU A 315 -34.47 26.68 12.14
C GLU A 315 -34.52 25.99 13.51
N THR A 316 -34.68 24.67 13.51
CA THR A 316 -34.54 23.85 14.71
C THR A 316 -33.07 23.81 15.11
N GLU A 317 -32.73 24.55 16.17
CA GLU A 317 -31.40 24.53 16.77
C GLU A 317 -30.96 23.09 17.05
N ARG A 318 -29.79 22.71 16.54
CA ARG A 318 -29.24 21.37 16.81
C ARG A 318 -28.85 21.33 18.29
N PRO A 319 -29.41 20.41 19.10
CA PRO A 319 -29.22 20.45 20.54
C PRO A 319 -27.75 20.22 20.91
N MET A 320 -27.22 21.02 21.85
CA MET A 320 -25.86 20.90 22.41
C MET A 320 -25.69 19.68 23.34
N HIS A 321 -26.33 18.56 22.99
CA HIS A 321 -26.44 17.37 23.84
C HIS A 321 -25.09 16.68 24.04
N ARG A 322 -24.19 16.71 23.04
CA ARG A 322 -22.85 16.11 23.12
C ARG A 322 -21.98 16.82 24.15
N ASP A 323 -21.93 18.14 24.12
CA ASP A 323 -21.04 18.90 25.01
C ASP A 323 -21.61 18.95 26.44
N ARG A 324 -22.94 18.94 26.59
CA ARG A 324 -23.61 18.70 27.88
C ARG A 324 -23.29 17.32 28.45
N LEU A 325 -23.30 16.25 27.63
CA LEU A 325 -22.92 14.90 28.05
C LEU A 325 -21.42 14.80 28.42
N LEU A 326 -20.54 15.55 27.75
CA LEU A 326 -19.12 15.61 28.11
C LEU A 326 -18.90 16.36 29.44
N ALA A 327 -19.61 17.47 29.66
CA ALA A 327 -19.59 18.18 30.94
C ALA A 327 -20.18 17.33 32.08
N GLU A 328 -21.28 16.61 31.84
CA GLU A 328 -21.91 15.72 32.82
C GLU A 328 -21.05 14.48 33.11
N LYS A 329 -20.39 13.90 32.10
CA LYS A 329 -19.41 12.82 32.29
C LYS A 329 -18.21 13.31 33.09
N LYS A 330 -17.67 14.49 32.79
CA LYS A 330 -16.56 15.06 33.57
C LYS A 330 -16.99 15.34 35.02
N ALA A 331 -18.17 15.91 35.24
CA ALA A 331 -18.69 16.13 36.59
C ALA A 331 -18.87 14.82 37.38
N ARG A 332 -19.22 13.70 36.72
CA ARG A 332 -19.23 12.37 37.35
C ARG A 332 -17.82 11.83 37.62
N GLU A 333 -16.85 12.05 36.73
CA GLU A 333 -15.46 11.63 36.94
C GLU A 333 -14.79 12.42 38.08
N ASP A 334 -14.99 13.74 38.11
CA ASP A 334 -14.56 14.63 39.19
C ASP A 334 -15.22 14.22 40.52
N ALA A 335 -16.54 13.95 40.55
CA ALA A 335 -17.26 13.53 41.75
C ALA A 335 -16.90 12.11 42.23
N GLN A 336 -16.62 11.17 41.31
CA GLN A 336 -16.08 9.86 41.69
C GLN A 336 -14.67 9.97 42.28
N PHE A 337 -13.87 10.94 41.84
CA PHE A 337 -12.54 11.20 42.39
C PHE A 337 -12.59 11.79 43.82
N GLU A 338 -13.59 12.62 44.14
CA GLU A 338 -13.79 13.11 45.52
C GLU A 338 -14.39 12.04 46.47
N ALA A 339 -15.19 11.12 45.92
CA ALA A 339 -15.97 10.14 46.69
C ALA A 339 -15.21 8.85 47.06
N ASP A 340 -14.06 8.55 46.43
CA ASP A 340 -13.30 7.32 46.68
C ASP A 340 -12.34 7.48 47.88
N PRO A 341 -12.63 6.88 49.06
CA PRO A 341 -11.88 7.14 50.28
C PRO A 341 -10.44 6.58 50.22
N VAL A 342 -10.17 5.62 49.34
CA VAL A 342 -8.86 4.94 49.24
C VAL A 342 -7.77 5.86 48.68
N MET A 343 -8.13 6.91 47.93
CA MET A 343 -7.16 7.88 47.39
C MET A 343 -6.80 9.01 48.35
N ARG A 344 -7.56 9.24 49.43
CA ARG A 344 -7.29 10.34 50.38
C ARG A 344 -6.02 10.15 51.22
N ASP A 345 -5.52 8.92 51.33
CA ASP A 345 -4.28 8.59 52.04
C ASP A 345 -3.01 8.80 51.19
N ARG A 346 -3.16 9.30 49.95
CA ARG A 346 -2.03 9.88 49.20
C ARG A 346 -1.68 11.23 49.79
N LEU A 347 -0.87 11.19 50.84
CA LEU A 347 -0.20 12.34 51.46
C LEU A 347 0.21 13.36 50.40
N GLN A 348 -0.23 14.60 50.58
CA GLN A 348 0.10 15.67 49.64
C GLN A 348 1.62 15.85 49.58
N PRO A 349 2.18 16.37 48.47
CA PRO A 349 3.61 16.69 48.37
C PRO A 349 4.11 17.59 49.52
N GLU A 350 3.19 18.36 50.12
CA GLU A 350 3.39 19.21 51.28
C GLU A 350 3.45 18.41 52.59
N ASP A 351 2.51 17.49 52.84
CA ASP A 351 2.55 16.57 54.00
C ASP A 351 3.82 15.70 54.00
N VAL A 352 4.22 15.22 52.81
CA VAL A 352 5.44 14.45 52.63
C VAL A 352 6.66 15.32 52.97
N ARG A 353 6.70 16.57 52.48
CA ARG A 353 7.74 17.55 52.85
C ARG A 353 7.81 17.80 54.34
N GLU A 354 6.66 17.99 54.99
CA GLU A 354 6.60 18.34 56.42
C GLU A 354 7.03 17.16 57.31
N LYS A 355 6.67 15.92 56.92
CA LYS A 355 7.17 14.69 57.56
C LYS A 355 8.68 14.53 57.35
N PHE A 356 9.21 14.83 56.16
CA PHE A 356 10.66 14.79 55.91
C PHE A 356 11.43 15.90 56.64
N SER A 357 10.88 17.12 56.79
CA SER A 357 11.54 18.17 57.58
C SER A 357 11.55 17.84 59.07
N LYS A 358 10.45 17.27 59.60
CA LYS A 358 10.39 16.75 60.98
C LYS A 358 11.45 15.65 61.20
N LEU A 359 11.56 14.68 60.29
CA LEU A 359 12.60 13.64 60.32
C LEU A 359 14.04 14.19 60.23
N GLN A 360 14.27 15.26 59.45
CA GLN A 360 15.57 15.93 59.39
C GLN A 360 15.89 16.68 60.70
N SER A 361 14.89 17.32 61.33
CA SER A 361 15.07 18.01 62.61
C SER A 361 15.29 17.06 63.80
N SER A 362 14.82 15.81 63.71
CA SER A 362 15.02 14.77 64.73
C SER A 362 16.17 13.80 64.44
N ALA A 363 16.94 14.01 63.37
CA ALA A 363 18.06 13.16 63.04
C ALA A 363 19.23 13.40 64.04
N PRO A 364 19.80 12.35 64.68
CA PRO A 364 20.92 12.54 65.59
C PRO A 364 22.11 13.12 64.83
N SER A 365 22.74 14.18 65.36
CA SER A 365 23.80 14.90 64.68
C SER A 365 24.97 13.96 64.34
N VAL A 366 25.24 13.82 63.04
CA VAL A 366 26.26 12.89 62.53
C VAL A 366 27.64 13.41 62.94
N LYS A 367 28.21 12.79 63.99
CA LYS A 367 29.49 13.18 64.58
C LYS A 367 30.59 13.24 63.50
N HIS A 368 30.98 14.44 63.11
CA HIS A 368 31.96 14.65 62.05
C HIS A 368 33.32 14.07 62.44
N THR A 369 33.79 13.10 61.66
CA THR A 369 35.13 12.54 61.84
C THR A 369 36.19 13.59 61.51
N THR A 370 37.32 13.59 62.22
CA THR A 370 38.53 14.40 61.97
C THR A 370 38.87 14.58 60.48
N ALA A 371 38.79 13.51 59.69
CA ALA A 371 39.08 13.53 58.26
C ALA A 371 37.99 14.22 57.42
N SER A 372 36.73 14.23 57.86
CA SER A 372 35.63 14.97 57.22
C SER A 372 35.84 16.48 57.40
N ILE A 373 36.11 16.91 58.63
CA ILE A 373 36.33 18.31 59.01
C ILE A 373 37.46 18.93 58.17
N ARG A 374 38.63 18.27 58.13
CA ARG A 374 39.80 18.73 57.35
C ARG A 374 39.58 18.71 55.83
N ARG A 375 38.74 17.80 55.30
CA ARG A 375 38.36 17.80 53.87
C ARG A 375 37.43 18.97 53.53
N GLU A 376 36.48 19.24 54.41
CA GLU A 376 35.48 20.30 54.26
C GLU A 376 36.11 21.70 54.38
N GLU A 377 36.96 21.92 55.38
CA GLU A 377 37.72 23.17 55.53
C GLU A 377 38.60 23.45 54.30
N LEU A 378 39.26 22.42 53.76
CA LEU A 378 40.10 22.55 52.57
C LEU A 378 39.27 22.84 51.30
N LEU A 379 38.03 22.35 51.22
CA LEU A 379 37.09 22.72 50.14
C LEU A 379 36.63 24.17 50.27
N TYR A 380 36.30 24.65 51.48
CA TYR A 380 35.97 26.05 51.70
C TYR A 380 37.16 26.98 51.42
N ARG A 381 38.36 26.66 51.90
CA ARG A 381 39.58 27.43 51.61
C ARG A 381 39.88 27.52 50.11
N ARG A 382 39.62 26.46 49.34
CA ARG A 382 39.70 26.48 47.86
C ARG A 382 38.57 27.27 47.19
N ARG A 383 37.37 27.30 47.79
CA ARG A 383 36.24 28.14 47.33
C ARG A 383 36.54 29.62 47.54
N ASP A 384 37.10 29.97 48.70
CA ASP A 384 37.48 31.33 49.05
C ASP A 384 38.60 31.83 48.13
N GLN A 385 39.66 31.04 47.93
CA GLN A 385 40.72 31.36 46.95
C GLN A 385 40.20 31.57 45.51
N ARG A 386 39.12 30.88 45.11
CA ARG A 386 38.47 31.12 43.80
C ARG A 386 37.65 32.40 43.81
N ARG A 387 36.87 32.66 44.87
CA ARG A 387 36.14 33.94 45.05
C ARG A 387 37.12 35.12 45.02
N ASP A 388 38.26 35.02 45.69
CA ASP A 388 39.32 36.03 45.71
C ASP A 388 39.92 36.24 44.31
N GLN A 389 40.18 35.15 43.56
CA GLN A 389 40.65 35.22 42.17
C GLN A 389 39.59 35.81 41.22
N GLU A 390 38.31 35.47 41.39
CA GLU A 390 37.19 36.03 40.63
C GLU A 390 36.95 37.50 40.95
N LEU A 391 37.10 37.92 42.21
CA LEU A 391 37.02 39.32 42.64
C LEU A 391 38.21 40.12 42.14
N LEU A 392 39.42 39.57 42.19
CA LEU A 392 40.64 40.20 41.68
C LEU A 392 40.62 40.30 40.15
N ARG A 393 40.10 39.29 39.45
CA ARG A 393 39.80 39.35 38.02
C ARG A 393 38.72 40.40 37.71
N LYS A 394 37.61 40.42 38.45
CA LYS A 394 36.58 41.46 38.29
C LYS A 394 37.12 42.86 38.58
N ALA A 395 38.04 43.02 39.53
CA ALA A 395 38.73 44.29 39.78
C ALA A 395 39.69 44.70 38.64
N GLN A 396 40.14 43.75 37.81
CA GLN A 396 40.88 44.02 36.57
C GLN A 396 39.95 44.31 35.39
N GLU A 397 38.79 43.65 35.31
CA GLU A 397 37.73 43.89 34.31
C GLU A 397 36.91 45.16 34.59
N MET A 398 36.85 45.63 35.85
CA MET A 398 36.33 46.94 36.28
C MET A 398 37.22 48.13 35.85
N ARG A 399 38.07 47.93 34.83
CA ARG A 399 38.86 48.97 34.17
C ARG A 399 38.15 49.44 32.89
N ASP A 400 36.86 49.75 33.06
CA ASP A 400 35.92 50.28 32.06
C ASP A 400 35.75 49.49 30.75
N ASP A 401 35.52 48.17 30.86
CA ASP A 401 34.95 47.35 29.77
C ASP A 401 33.42 47.54 29.59
N SER A 402 32.79 48.46 30.34
CA SER A 402 31.32 48.62 30.44
C SER A 402 30.65 48.93 29.11
N GLU A 403 31.11 49.96 28.38
CA GLU A 403 30.57 50.34 27.07
C GLU A 403 30.63 49.18 26.05
N TYR A 404 31.69 48.37 26.12
CA TYR A 404 31.85 47.20 25.25
C TYR A 404 30.88 46.05 25.62
N GLN A 405 30.58 45.87 26.92
CA GLN A 405 29.59 44.90 27.38
C GLN A 405 28.16 45.34 27.03
N GLU A 406 27.82 46.62 27.17
CA GLU A 406 26.51 47.16 26.74
C GLU A 406 26.33 47.05 25.22
N TRP A 407 27.36 47.39 24.44
CA TRP A 407 27.36 47.19 22.98
C TRP A 407 27.16 45.72 22.60
N ARG A 408 27.83 44.79 23.30
CA ARG A 408 27.67 43.35 23.07
C ARG A 408 26.26 42.87 23.41
N GLN A 409 25.71 43.24 24.56
CA GLN A 409 24.33 42.86 24.95
C GLN A 409 23.32 43.37 23.92
N LYS A 410 23.46 44.63 23.48
CA LYS A 410 22.63 45.19 22.42
C LYS A 410 22.74 44.41 21.10
N GLN A 411 23.93 44.00 20.69
CA GLN A 411 24.11 43.13 19.51
C GLN A 411 23.49 41.73 19.69
N GLU A 412 23.55 41.15 20.90
CA GLU A 412 22.93 39.85 21.18
C GLU A 412 21.39 39.92 21.15
N ASP A 413 20.79 41.03 21.64
CA ASP A 413 19.35 41.30 21.57
C ASP A 413 18.88 41.72 20.16
N ASP A 414 19.61 42.57 19.43
CA ASP A 414 19.32 42.90 18.02
C ASP A 414 19.33 41.61 17.18
N ALA A 415 20.38 40.77 17.34
CA ALA A 415 20.46 39.47 16.68
C ALA A 415 19.41 38.46 17.19
N ARG A 416 18.84 38.64 18.38
CA ARG A 416 17.71 37.85 18.89
C ARG A 416 16.41 38.29 18.23
N ILE A 417 16.16 39.59 18.10
CA ILE A 417 15.00 40.14 17.40
C ILE A 417 15.02 39.68 15.93
N GLU A 418 16.16 39.72 15.23
CA GLU A 418 16.31 39.15 13.88
C GLU A 418 15.99 37.65 13.80
N ARG A 419 16.30 36.88 14.85
CA ARG A 419 15.94 35.45 14.90
C ARG A 419 14.44 35.28 15.10
N GLU A 420 13.82 36.08 15.96
CA GLU A 420 12.38 36.04 16.22
C GLU A 420 11.56 36.50 14.99
N THR A 421 12.01 37.51 14.24
CA THR A 421 11.38 37.93 12.96
C THR A 421 11.55 36.90 11.85
N ARG A 422 12.76 36.39 11.60
CA ARG A 422 12.97 35.30 10.61
C ARG A 422 12.16 34.04 10.94
N ILE A 423 11.82 33.82 12.22
CA ILE A 423 10.95 32.73 12.67
C ILE A 423 9.45 33.07 12.46
N SER A 424 9.02 34.34 12.50
CA SER A 424 7.64 34.72 12.15
C SER A 424 7.41 34.77 10.64
N GLU A 425 8.38 35.28 9.88
CA GLU A 425 8.40 35.24 8.40
C GLU A 425 8.27 33.82 7.87
N ARG A 426 9.12 32.88 8.31
CA ARG A 426 9.03 31.46 7.92
C ARG A 426 7.70 30.80 8.30
N LYS A 427 7.04 31.25 9.37
CA LYS A 427 5.69 30.76 9.73
C LYS A 427 4.63 31.31 8.79
N LEU A 428 4.77 32.56 8.33
CA LEU A 428 3.89 33.16 7.31
C LEU A 428 4.10 32.48 5.95
N GLU A 429 5.34 32.29 5.50
CA GLU A 429 5.67 31.53 4.29
C GLU A 429 5.09 30.10 4.34
N MET A 430 5.28 29.40 5.46
CA MET A 430 4.74 28.05 5.64
C MET A 430 3.20 28.02 5.60
N MET A 431 2.51 28.99 6.19
CA MET A 431 1.05 29.09 6.10
C MET A 431 0.57 29.41 4.68
N LEU A 432 1.28 30.30 3.96
CA LEU A 432 0.97 30.60 2.56
C LEU A 432 1.19 29.38 1.66
N ALA A 433 2.31 28.67 1.83
CA ALA A 433 2.59 27.42 1.12
C ALA A 433 1.54 26.32 1.42
N ASP A 434 1.06 26.21 2.67
CA ASP A 434 -0.04 25.31 3.04
C ASP A 434 -1.38 25.72 2.38
N GLU A 435 -1.59 27.00 2.06
CA GLU A 435 -2.77 27.49 1.33
C GLU A 435 -2.64 27.30 -0.17
N GLU A 436 -1.48 27.57 -0.76
CA GLU A 436 -1.19 27.25 -2.15
C GLU A 436 -1.25 25.74 -2.41
N ALA A 437 -0.73 24.89 -1.51
CA ALA A 437 -0.84 23.44 -1.60
C ALA A 437 -2.30 22.95 -1.52
N ARG A 438 -3.12 23.54 -0.63
CA ARG A 438 -4.57 23.29 -0.57
C ARG A 438 -5.26 23.69 -1.88
N MET A 439 -4.95 24.87 -2.43
CA MET A 439 -5.54 25.35 -3.68
C MET A 439 -5.07 24.55 -4.90
N ALA A 440 -3.81 24.13 -4.94
CA ALA A 440 -3.26 23.24 -5.96
C ALA A 440 -3.94 21.86 -5.94
N LYS A 441 -4.16 21.29 -4.75
CA LYS A 441 -4.93 20.05 -4.59
C LYS A 441 -6.36 20.19 -5.10
N VAL A 442 -7.06 21.28 -4.77
CA VAL A 442 -8.43 21.53 -5.28
C VAL A 442 -8.44 21.67 -6.81
N ARG A 443 -7.46 22.36 -7.41
CA ARG A 443 -7.31 22.43 -8.88
C ARG A 443 -7.08 21.05 -9.49
N GLN A 444 -6.24 20.21 -8.87
CA GLN A 444 -5.97 18.85 -9.33
C GLN A 444 -7.22 17.96 -9.20
N GLU A 445 -7.99 18.08 -8.12
CA GLU A 445 -9.27 17.37 -7.95
C GLU A 445 -10.30 17.79 -9.01
N GLN A 446 -10.37 19.08 -9.37
CA GLN A 446 -11.19 19.58 -10.47
C GLN A 446 -10.72 19.04 -11.84
N GLN A 447 -9.42 19.04 -12.13
CA GLN A 447 -8.85 18.46 -13.36
C GLN A 447 -9.11 16.95 -13.46
N ASN A 448 -9.00 16.22 -12.35
CA ASN A 448 -9.32 14.79 -12.27
C ASN A 448 -10.83 14.55 -12.51
N LEU A 449 -11.71 15.39 -11.96
CA LEU A 449 -13.16 15.30 -12.19
C LEU A 449 -13.53 15.57 -13.66
N ALA A 450 -12.93 16.58 -14.29
CA ALA A 450 -13.12 16.85 -15.72
C ALA A 450 -12.63 15.67 -16.57
N SER A 451 -11.39 15.21 -16.33
CA SER A 451 -10.80 14.06 -17.03
C SER A 451 -11.64 12.79 -16.86
N ALA A 452 -12.22 12.56 -15.67
CA ALA A 452 -13.10 11.43 -15.41
C ALA A 452 -14.49 11.58 -16.06
N ALA A 453 -14.99 12.80 -16.26
CA ALA A 453 -16.22 13.06 -17.01
C ALA A 453 -16.01 12.81 -18.52
N ASP A 454 -14.88 13.27 -19.08
CA ASP A 454 -14.53 13.03 -20.48
C ASP A 454 -14.20 11.55 -20.75
N PHE A 455 -13.50 10.87 -19.83
CA PHE A 455 -13.32 9.42 -19.91
C PHE A 455 -14.66 8.65 -19.89
N ARG A 456 -15.65 9.11 -19.10
CA ARG A 456 -17.01 8.53 -19.14
C ARG A 456 -17.68 8.77 -20.49
N ARG A 457 -17.58 9.98 -21.08
CA ARG A 457 -18.11 10.30 -22.41
C ARG A 457 -17.47 9.43 -23.51
N THR A 458 -16.15 9.23 -23.47
CA THR A 458 -15.48 8.32 -24.43
C THR A 458 -15.89 6.87 -24.22
N MET A 459 -16.09 6.43 -22.97
CA MET A 459 -16.55 5.06 -22.67
C MET A 459 -18.02 4.81 -23.03
N THR A 460 -18.91 5.81 -22.97
CA THR A 460 -20.29 5.67 -23.49
C THR A 460 -20.29 5.66 -25.01
N ALA A 461 -19.58 6.58 -25.66
CA ALA A 461 -19.47 6.59 -27.12
C ALA A 461 -18.85 5.29 -27.69
N TRP A 462 -17.86 4.71 -27.00
CA TRP A 462 -17.26 3.43 -27.40
C TRP A 462 -18.23 2.25 -27.21
N ARG A 463 -19.05 2.24 -26.14
CA ARG A 463 -20.11 1.25 -25.93
C ARG A 463 -21.24 1.37 -26.96
N GLU A 464 -21.60 2.59 -27.33
CA GLU A 464 -22.60 2.86 -28.37
C GLU A 464 -22.09 2.41 -29.74
N ALA A 465 -20.83 2.73 -30.08
CA ALA A 465 -20.18 2.23 -31.29
C ALA A 465 -20.14 0.69 -31.33
N ALA A 466 -19.67 0.04 -30.25
CA ALA A 466 -19.65 -1.42 -30.13
C ALA A 466 -21.07 -2.02 -30.27
N ALA A 467 -22.09 -1.44 -29.64
CA ALA A 467 -23.46 -1.90 -29.78
C ALA A 467 -24.01 -1.75 -31.22
N THR A 468 -23.59 -0.72 -31.97
CA THR A 468 -23.94 -0.62 -33.41
C THR A 468 -23.18 -1.63 -34.27
N GLU A 469 -21.94 -1.97 -33.92
CA GLU A 469 -21.16 -3.01 -34.59
C GLU A 469 -21.72 -4.41 -34.30
N ASP A 470 -22.04 -4.73 -33.05
CA ASP A 470 -22.75 -5.95 -32.64
C ASP A 470 -24.11 -6.10 -33.36
N ALA A 471 -24.86 -5.00 -33.49
CA ALA A 471 -26.13 -5.00 -34.24
C ALA A 471 -25.92 -5.23 -35.75
N ALA A 472 -24.86 -4.65 -36.34
CA ALA A 472 -24.49 -4.88 -37.73
C ALA A 472 -23.96 -6.31 -37.95
N GLU A 473 -23.19 -6.86 -37.01
CA GLU A 473 -22.78 -8.26 -36.97
C GLU A 473 -23.97 -9.19 -36.84
N ALA A 474 -24.95 -8.90 -35.97
CA ALA A 474 -26.18 -9.67 -35.84
C ALA A 474 -26.99 -9.63 -37.15
N ALA A 475 -27.06 -8.48 -37.82
CA ALA A 475 -27.68 -8.35 -39.14
C ALA A 475 -26.93 -9.11 -40.25
N ARG A 476 -25.59 -9.23 -40.17
CA ARG A 476 -24.79 -10.09 -41.06
C ARG A 476 -25.01 -11.58 -40.76
N LYS A 477 -24.92 -11.97 -39.48
CA LYS A 477 -25.09 -13.35 -38.98
C LYS A 477 -26.50 -13.88 -39.25
N THR A 478 -27.54 -13.05 -39.15
CA THR A 478 -28.93 -13.43 -39.52
C THR A 478 -29.14 -13.56 -41.02
N LYS A 479 -28.54 -12.70 -41.85
CA LYS A 479 -28.54 -12.86 -43.33
C LYS A 479 -27.80 -14.12 -43.75
N PHE A 480 -26.61 -14.35 -43.20
CA PHE A 480 -25.82 -15.56 -43.44
C PHE A 480 -26.55 -16.81 -42.95
N ALA A 481 -27.18 -16.78 -41.77
CA ALA A 481 -28.01 -17.89 -41.29
C ALA A 481 -29.30 -18.10 -42.11
N ALA A 482 -29.82 -17.07 -42.81
CA ALA A 482 -30.91 -17.24 -43.76
C ALA A 482 -30.43 -17.91 -45.05
N GLN A 483 -29.30 -17.47 -45.61
CA GLN A 483 -28.64 -18.11 -46.76
C GLN A 483 -28.28 -19.56 -46.44
N LEU A 484 -27.62 -19.81 -45.31
CA LEU A 484 -27.23 -21.14 -44.87
C LEU A 484 -28.44 -22.02 -44.48
N ARG A 485 -29.59 -21.44 -44.12
CA ARG A 485 -30.87 -22.17 -44.02
C ARG A 485 -31.44 -22.56 -45.39
N GLN A 486 -31.28 -21.71 -46.41
CA GLN A 486 -31.66 -22.05 -47.79
C GLN A 486 -30.73 -23.12 -48.36
N GLU A 487 -29.42 -22.97 -48.21
CA GLU A 487 -28.42 -23.98 -48.57
C GLU A 487 -28.67 -25.29 -47.81
N VAL A 488 -28.97 -25.26 -46.51
CA VAL A 488 -29.34 -26.47 -45.75
C VAL A 488 -30.71 -27.02 -46.16
N GLN A 489 -31.66 -26.21 -46.64
CA GLN A 489 -32.92 -26.72 -47.22
C GLN A 489 -32.66 -27.40 -48.58
N GLU A 490 -31.92 -26.78 -49.48
CA GLU A 490 -31.52 -27.37 -50.76
C GLU A 490 -30.64 -28.62 -50.57
N LEU A 491 -29.71 -28.59 -49.62
CA LEU A 491 -28.87 -29.73 -49.26
C LEU A 491 -29.63 -30.79 -48.47
N THR A 492 -30.69 -30.48 -47.70
CA THR A 492 -31.55 -31.52 -47.10
C THR A 492 -32.60 -32.04 -48.08
N GLU A 493 -32.97 -31.32 -49.12
CA GLU A 493 -33.70 -31.88 -50.27
C GLU A 493 -32.80 -32.77 -51.12
N ALA A 494 -31.59 -32.31 -51.46
CA ALA A 494 -30.59 -33.11 -52.17
C ALA A 494 -30.20 -34.34 -51.34
N ALA A 495 -29.94 -34.18 -50.04
CA ALA A 495 -29.62 -35.27 -49.13
C ALA A 495 -30.83 -36.15 -48.81
N THR A 496 -32.08 -35.68 -48.79
CA THR A 496 -33.23 -36.61 -48.69
C THR A 496 -33.53 -37.33 -50.00
N ARG A 497 -33.11 -36.79 -51.16
CA ARG A 497 -33.10 -37.52 -52.44
C ARG A 497 -31.95 -38.53 -52.48
N GLN A 498 -30.73 -38.16 -52.07
CA GLN A 498 -29.59 -39.06 -51.92
C GLN A 498 -29.88 -40.14 -50.88
N VAL A 499 -30.28 -39.81 -49.65
CA VAL A 499 -30.73 -40.75 -48.62
C VAL A 499 -31.96 -41.57 -49.04
N LYS A 500 -32.78 -41.18 -50.03
CA LYS A 500 -33.80 -42.07 -50.64
C LYS A 500 -33.24 -43.05 -51.67
N ASN A 501 -32.08 -42.76 -52.26
CA ASN A 501 -31.35 -43.62 -53.18
C ASN A 501 -30.33 -44.50 -52.43
N GLU A 502 -29.69 -43.96 -51.39
CA GLU A 502 -28.84 -44.64 -50.42
C GLU A 502 -29.68 -45.51 -49.48
N LYS A 503 -30.88 -45.12 -49.02
CA LYS A 503 -31.78 -46.11 -48.38
C LYS A 503 -32.25 -47.24 -49.33
N LYS A 504 -31.90 -47.20 -50.62
CA LYS A 504 -31.99 -48.36 -51.54
C LYS A 504 -30.63 -49.06 -51.69
N ALA A 505 -29.52 -48.32 -51.86
CA ALA A 505 -28.17 -48.88 -51.98
C ALA A 505 -27.62 -49.41 -50.64
N SER A 506 -27.63 -48.60 -49.59
CA SER A 506 -27.36 -48.97 -48.19
C SER A 506 -28.37 -49.97 -47.61
N ALA A 507 -29.56 -50.18 -48.19
CA ALA A 507 -30.38 -51.35 -47.82
C ALA A 507 -29.76 -52.68 -48.31
N VAL A 508 -28.91 -52.64 -49.34
CA VAL A 508 -28.03 -53.73 -49.76
C VAL A 508 -26.71 -53.69 -48.98
N GLN A 509 -26.14 -52.50 -48.75
CA GLN A 509 -24.82 -52.32 -48.13
C GLN A 509 -24.81 -52.56 -46.61
N VAL A 510 -25.88 -52.20 -45.87
CA VAL A 510 -26.00 -52.50 -44.43
C VAL A 510 -26.10 -54.01 -44.19
N LYS A 511 -26.65 -54.80 -45.14
CA LYS A 511 -26.57 -56.27 -45.06
C LYS A 511 -25.13 -56.77 -45.13
N THR A 512 -24.27 -56.13 -45.92
CA THR A 512 -22.84 -56.50 -46.03
C THR A 512 -21.97 -55.90 -44.91
N GLU A 513 -22.31 -54.72 -44.37
CA GLU A 513 -21.52 -54.07 -43.32
C GLU A 513 -21.88 -54.55 -41.91
N SER A 514 -23.13 -54.98 -41.66
CA SER A 514 -23.49 -55.68 -40.42
C SER A 514 -22.57 -56.89 -40.19
N GLN A 515 -22.31 -57.66 -41.25
CA GLN A 515 -21.43 -58.83 -41.26
C GLN A 515 -19.94 -58.48 -41.07
N GLN A 516 -19.52 -57.23 -41.38
CA GLN A 516 -18.14 -56.78 -41.17
C GLN A 516 -17.92 -56.15 -39.79
N ASN A 517 -18.94 -55.51 -39.21
CA ASN A 517 -18.82 -54.86 -37.91
C ASN A 517 -18.84 -55.87 -36.74
N GLU A 518 -19.54 -57.00 -36.89
CA GLU A 518 -19.40 -58.15 -35.97
C GLU A 518 -17.94 -58.64 -35.89
N MET A 519 -17.26 -58.79 -37.03
CA MET A 519 -15.85 -59.21 -37.05
C MET A 519 -14.88 -58.15 -36.48
N LYS A 520 -15.18 -56.85 -36.61
CA LYS A 520 -14.35 -55.76 -36.06
C LYS A 520 -14.52 -55.59 -34.55
N ALA A 521 -15.73 -55.81 -34.02
CA ALA A 521 -16.00 -55.74 -32.58
C ALA A 521 -15.22 -56.81 -31.78
N ALA A 522 -15.02 -57.99 -32.37
CA ALA A 522 -14.18 -59.04 -31.78
C ALA A 522 -12.72 -58.60 -31.62
N ALA A 523 -12.12 -58.01 -32.67
CA ALA A 523 -10.71 -57.61 -32.67
C ALA A 523 -10.37 -56.52 -31.65
N THR A 524 -11.31 -55.62 -31.33
CA THR A 524 -11.07 -54.54 -30.35
C THR A 524 -10.92 -55.02 -28.90
N LEU A 525 -11.47 -56.18 -28.53
CA LEU A 525 -11.39 -56.72 -27.17
C LEU A 525 -10.00 -57.28 -26.81
N GLU A 526 -9.20 -57.69 -27.79
CA GLU A 526 -7.87 -58.27 -27.55
C GLU A 526 -6.81 -57.19 -27.29
N LEU A 527 -6.95 -56.03 -27.94
CA LEU A 527 -5.99 -54.92 -27.85
C LEU A 527 -6.02 -54.23 -26.47
N GLU A 528 -7.19 -54.18 -25.81
CA GLU A 528 -7.30 -53.71 -24.43
C GLU A 528 -6.69 -54.69 -23.40
N ARG A 529 -6.54 -55.96 -23.76
CA ARG A 529 -5.90 -56.99 -22.94
C ARG A 529 -4.38 -56.75 -22.84
N GLN A 530 -3.77 -56.21 -23.90
CA GLN A 530 -2.32 -55.95 -23.98
C GLN A 530 -1.89 -54.66 -23.27
N ARG A 531 -2.73 -53.63 -23.21
CA ARG A 531 -2.39 -52.37 -22.50
C ARG A 531 -2.31 -52.51 -20.98
N LYS A 532 -2.90 -53.57 -20.40
CA LYS A 532 -2.93 -53.81 -18.94
C LYS A 532 -1.72 -54.56 -18.39
N SER A 533 -0.85 -55.12 -19.24
CA SER A 533 0.39 -55.79 -18.80
C SER A 533 1.60 -54.85 -18.72
N ALA A 534 1.69 -53.84 -19.60
CA ALA A 534 2.84 -52.92 -19.65
C ALA A 534 3.01 -52.10 -18.34
N LEU A 535 1.89 -51.61 -17.77
CA LEU A 535 1.89 -50.75 -16.57
C LEU A 535 2.40 -51.45 -15.29
N ILE A 536 2.51 -52.79 -15.31
CA ILE A 536 2.99 -53.60 -14.18
C ILE A 536 4.52 -53.81 -14.24
N ALA A 537 5.16 -53.57 -15.39
CA ALA A 537 6.61 -53.66 -15.53
C ALA A 537 7.35 -52.45 -14.94
N GLU A 538 6.80 -51.25 -15.14
CA GLU A 538 7.43 -49.97 -14.76
C GLU A 538 7.53 -49.78 -13.23
N ILE A 539 6.53 -50.24 -12.48
CA ILE A 539 6.50 -50.16 -11.01
C ILE A 539 7.59 -51.05 -10.35
N ARG A 540 8.13 -52.05 -11.07
CA ARG A 540 9.15 -52.97 -10.54
C ARG A 540 10.58 -52.44 -10.63
N THR A 541 10.90 -51.51 -11.52
CA THR A 541 12.28 -51.04 -11.71
C THR A 541 12.70 -49.94 -10.74
N LEU A 542 11.74 -49.27 -10.09
CA LEU A 542 11.97 -48.15 -9.16
C LEU A 542 12.19 -48.58 -7.70
N GLN A 543 12.46 -49.86 -7.42
CA GLN A 543 12.66 -50.38 -6.06
C GLN A 543 14.01 -51.07 -5.80
N GLU A 544 14.90 -51.20 -6.81
CA GLU A 544 16.13 -52.01 -6.70
C GLU A 544 17.45 -51.21 -6.56
N GLN A 545 17.42 -49.87 -6.45
CA GLN A 545 18.64 -49.03 -6.38
C GLN A 545 18.80 -48.22 -5.09
N THR A 546 18.23 -48.69 -3.97
CA THR A 546 18.47 -48.13 -2.64
C THR A 546 18.88 -49.21 -1.64
N LEU A 547 20.19 -49.52 -1.57
CA LEU A 547 20.97 -49.85 -0.35
C LEU A 547 22.44 -50.21 -0.70
N LEU A 548 23.28 -50.35 0.35
CA LEU A 548 24.75 -50.60 0.36
C LEU A 548 25.61 -49.35 0.05
N LEU A 549 26.65 -48.98 0.82
CA LEU A 549 27.29 -49.58 2.01
C LEU A 549 27.90 -48.52 2.99
N ARG A 550 28.60 -48.98 4.04
CA ARG A 550 29.04 -48.33 5.31
C ARG A 550 30.59 -48.51 5.49
N PRO A 551 31.29 -48.30 6.66
CA PRO A 551 31.30 -47.27 7.72
C PRO A 551 32.74 -46.89 8.26
N GLN A 552 32.83 -46.26 9.46
CA GLN A 552 33.95 -46.30 10.47
C GLN A 552 35.23 -45.46 10.22
N ALA A 553 36.03 -45.03 11.22
CA ALA A 553 36.08 -45.35 12.68
C ALA A 553 36.55 -44.18 13.61
N ILE A 554 36.09 -44.21 14.89
CA ILE A 554 36.81 -44.09 16.21
C ILE A 554 38.00 -43.09 16.30
N GLU A 555 38.04 -42.03 17.12
CA GLU A 555 37.90 -41.79 18.60
C GLU A 555 39.09 -42.17 19.53
N GLN A 556 39.27 -41.35 20.59
CA GLN A 556 40.03 -41.54 21.86
C GLN A 556 41.54 -41.16 21.97
N ALA A 557 41.83 -40.16 22.83
CA ALA A 557 42.92 -40.13 23.85
C ALA A 557 42.77 -38.88 24.77
N ARG A 558 43.24 -38.93 26.03
CA ARG A 558 43.10 -37.85 27.04
C ARG A 558 44.43 -37.52 27.77
N GLU A 559 44.57 -36.24 28.15
CA GLU A 559 45.12 -35.69 29.43
C GLU A 559 46.41 -36.28 30.07
N ALA A 560 47.44 -35.43 30.36
CA ALA A 560 48.31 -35.57 31.55
C ALA A 560 49.26 -34.39 31.91
N ARG A 561 49.20 -33.96 33.19
CA ARG A 561 50.30 -33.54 34.12
C ARG A 561 50.95 -32.12 34.11
N LEU A 562 51.65 -31.84 35.22
CA LEU A 562 52.24 -30.55 35.70
C LEU A 562 53.60 -30.80 36.41
N LYS A 563 54.43 -29.76 36.66
CA LYS A 563 54.97 -29.36 38.00
C LYS A 563 56.04 -28.24 38.03
N GLU A 564 56.43 -27.86 39.28
CA GLU A 564 57.56 -26.99 39.75
C GLU A 564 57.33 -25.46 39.72
N LEU A 565 57.87 -24.61 40.63
CA LEU A 565 58.74 -24.70 41.85
C LEU A 565 58.25 -23.61 42.88
N GLY A 566 58.82 -23.23 44.04
CA GLY A 566 60.07 -23.52 44.79
C GLY A 566 60.08 -22.80 46.18
N VAL A 567 61.18 -22.80 46.96
CA VAL A 567 61.25 -22.32 48.38
C VAL A 567 62.59 -21.62 48.74
N MET A 568 62.60 -20.69 49.71
CA MET A 568 63.77 -20.09 50.39
C MET A 568 63.44 -19.79 51.88
N ASP A 569 64.44 -19.74 52.78
CA ASP A 569 64.28 -19.55 54.25
C ASP A 569 65.42 -18.69 54.88
N THR A 570 65.48 -18.60 56.22
CA THR A 570 65.98 -17.43 56.98
C THR A 570 67.11 -17.73 58.00
N MET A 571 67.65 -16.68 58.64
CA MET A 571 68.85 -16.72 59.52
C MET A 571 68.56 -16.84 61.03
N SER A 572 69.61 -17.08 61.82
CA SER A 572 69.58 -17.57 63.20
C SER A 572 68.96 -16.63 64.26
N ILE A 573 68.45 -17.26 65.34
CA ILE A 573 67.53 -16.68 66.33
C ILE A 573 68.24 -15.99 67.51
N ASP A 574 69.46 -16.39 67.87
CA ASP A 574 70.07 -15.93 69.14
C ASP A 574 70.73 -14.55 69.06
N GLU A 575 71.19 -14.11 67.88
CA GLU A 575 71.64 -12.72 67.68
C GLU A 575 70.52 -11.69 67.84
N LEU A 576 69.28 -12.07 67.52
CA LEU A 576 68.09 -11.24 67.74
C LEU A 576 67.80 -11.03 69.23
N ARG A 577 68.15 -12.00 70.08
CA ARG A 577 67.79 -12.00 71.51
C ARG A 577 68.63 -11.04 72.35
N SER A 578 69.93 -10.93 72.08
CA SER A 578 70.80 -9.98 72.78
C SER A 578 70.41 -8.52 72.44
N LYS A 579 70.32 -8.23 71.13
CA LYS A 579 69.88 -6.91 70.60
C LYS A 579 68.46 -6.50 71.04
N LEU A 580 67.63 -7.46 71.46
CA LEU A 580 66.28 -7.20 71.98
C LEU A 580 66.26 -6.69 73.43
N CYS A 581 67.36 -6.79 74.19
CA CYS A 581 67.38 -6.39 75.59
C CYS A 581 67.72 -4.91 75.74
N ASP A 582 68.85 -4.47 75.20
CA ASP A 582 69.34 -3.08 75.36
C ASP A 582 68.35 -2.08 74.75
N VAL A 583 67.77 -2.43 73.60
CA VAL A 583 66.72 -1.64 72.91
C VAL A 583 65.49 -1.41 73.78
N ARG A 584 65.14 -2.30 74.73
CA ARG A 584 63.95 -2.10 75.59
C ARG A 584 64.13 -0.94 76.56
N ASN A 585 65.31 -0.81 77.16
CA ASN A 585 65.55 0.20 78.19
C ASN A 585 65.55 1.61 77.57
N GLU A 586 66.24 1.79 76.45
CA GLU A 586 66.18 3.06 75.68
C GLU A 586 64.76 3.36 75.16
N HIS A 587 64.00 2.31 74.78
CA HIS A 587 62.63 2.45 74.34
C HIS A 587 61.69 2.94 75.46
N GLU A 588 61.93 2.61 76.74
CA GLU A 588 61.10 3.07 77.86
C GLU A 588 61.26 4.57 78.16
N GLU A 589 62.49 5.10 78.16
CA GLU A 589 62.74 6.54 78.35
C GLU A 589 62.24 7.38 77.16
N LEU A 590 62.48 6.88 75.94
CA LEU A 590 61.88 7.45 74.73
C LEU A 590 60.35 7.36 74.78
N GLU A 591 59.76 6.32 75.37
CA GLU A 591 58.32 6.23 75.55
C GLU A 591 57.75 7.26 76.51
N GLN A 592 58.39 7.53 77.65
CA GLN A 592 57.91 8.57 78.58
C GLN A 592 57.92 9.96 77.90
N SER A 593 59.00 10.26 77.18
CA SER A 593 59.11 11.48 76.36
C SER A 593 58.06 11.54 75.24
N ARG A 594 57.83 10.42 74.53
CA ARG A 594 56.77 10.28 73.52
C ARG A 594 55.38 10.46 74.13
N ARG A 595 55.09 9.89 75.32
CA ARG A 595 53.78 9.96 75.99
C ARG A 595 53.38 11.41 76.31
N LEU A 596 54.31 12.22 76.84
CA LEU A 596 54.07 13.66 77.07
C LEU A 596 53.88 14.43 75.76
N ASN A 597 54.74 14.21 74.77
CA ASN A 597 54.61 14.82 73.45
C ASN A 597 53.28 14.44 72.76
N PHE A 598 52.82 13.19 72.89
CA PHE A 598 51.52 12.74 72.38
C PHE A 598 50.34 13.37 73.12
N GLN A 599 50.44 13.67 74.42
CA GLN A 599 49.39 14.41 75.14
C GLN A 599 49.28 15.85 74.62
N ASN A 600 50.39 16.58 74.52
CA ASN A 600 50.41 17.95 73.98
C ASN A 600 50.01 18.01 72.51
N HIS A 601 50.41 17.02 71.70
CA HIS A 601 49.98 16.89 70.32
C HIS A 601 48.46 16.64 70.22
N ARG A 602 47.89 15.77 71.07
CA ARG A 602 46.44 15.50 71.11
C ARG A 602 45.61 16.70 71.58
N THR A 603 46.09 17.50 72.54
CA THR A 603 45.37 18.70 73.00
C THR A 603 45.39 19.81 71.95
N ASN A 604 46.52 20.01 71.26
CA ASN A 604 46.61 20.97 70.15
C ASN A 604 45.78 20.50 68.94
N GLN A 605 45.84 19.22 68.54
CA GLN A 605 44.99 18.66 67.49
C GLN A 605 43.49 18.81 67.78
N ARG A 606 43.05 18.73 69.04
CA ARG A 606 41.65 19.02 69.41
C ARG A 606 41.31 20.48 69.14
N LYS A 607 42.09 21.43 69.67
CA LYS A 607 41.89 22.88 69.44
C LYS A 607 41.88 23.25 67.94
N GLU A 608 42.76 22.64 67.14
CA GLU A 608 42.74 22.79 65.68
C GLU A 608 41.39 22.33 65.11
N LEU A 609 40.93 21.13 65.46
CA LEU A 609 39.68 20.58 64.93
C LEU A 609 38.44 21.33 65.40
N ASP A 610 38.44 21.85 66.63
CA ASP A 610 37.36 22.67 67.17
C ASP A 610 37.26 24.00 66.40
N THR A 611 38.39 24.65 66.07
CA THR A 611 38.38 25.87 65.24
C THR A 611 38.02 25.59 63.77
N MET A 612 38.45 24.46 63.21
CA MET A 612 38.02 24.01 61.87
C MET A 612 36.51 23.70 61.82
N LEU A 613 35.95 23.09 62.87
CA LEU A 613 34.51 22.83 63.01
C LEU A 613 33.71 24.13 63.00
N SER A 614 34.05 25.10 63.86
CA SER A 614 33.34 26.39 63.91
C SER A 614 33.38 27.13 62.57
N ARG A 615 34.50 27.08 61.83
CA ARG A 615 34.57 27.64 60.47
C ARG A 615 33.67 26.89 59.49
N CYS A 616 33.66 25.57 59.51
CA CYS A 616 32.80 24.78 58.63
C CYS A 616 31.30 25.02 58.92
N GLU A 617 30.91 25.13 60.19
CA GLU A 617 29.53 25.45 60.58
C GLU A 617 29.10 26.85 60.11
N MET A 618 29.99 27.85 60.21
CA MET A 618 29.74 29.18 59.64
C MET A 618 29.58 29.15 58.12
N GLU A 619 30.49 28.51 57.38
CA GLU A 619 30.43 28.39 55.92
C GLU A 619 29.24 27.57 55.40
N ARG A 620 28.75 26.60 56.19
CA ARG A 620 27.50 25.87 55.92
C ARG A 620 26.30 26.78 56.03
N ASN A 621 26.19 27.56 57.10
CA ASN A 621 25.05 28.46 57.33
C ASN A 621 25.00 29.54 56.23
N VAL A 622 26.13 30.18 55.93
CA VAL A 622 26.25 31.13 54.80
C VAL A 622 25.85 30.49 53.47
N TYR A 623 26.22 29.23 53.22
CA TYR A 623 25.82 28.51 52.01
C TYR A 623 24.32 28.17 51.97
N LEU A 624 23.70 27.84 53.10
CA LEU A 624 22.26 27.61 53.19
C LEU A 624 21.47 28.90 52.94
N ASP A 625 21.93 30.03 53.47
CA ASP A 625 21.33 31.36 53.27
C ASP A 625 21.53 31.92 51.85
N GLN A 626 22.65 31.60 51.19
CA GLN A 626 22.82 31.86 49.76
C GLN A 626 21.84 31.02 48.94
N LYS A 627 21.70 29.73 49.27
CA LYS A 627 20.88 28.77 48.54
C LYS A 627 19.36 28.90 48.79
N SER A 628 18.93 29.60 49.83
CA SER A 628 17.53 30.03 49.98
C SER A 628 17.24 31.19 49.04
N LYS A 629 18.05 32.27 49.08
CA LYS A 629 17.93 33.44 48.20
C LYS A 629 17.95 33.07 46.72
N GLU A 630 18.92 32.27 46.27
CA GLU A 630 18.99 31.74 44.89
C GLU A 630 17.70 31.03 44.45
N ARG A 631 17.00 30.35 45.36
CA ARG A 631 15.74 29.65 45.04
C ARG A 631 14.57 30.62 44.92
N ASP A 632 14.54 31.66 45.74
CA ASP A 632 13.44 32.61 45.79
C ASP A 632 13.56 33.64 44.66
N GLU A 633 14.77 34.14 44.36
CA GLU A 633 15.07 34.87 43.12
C GLU A 633 14.68 34.07 41.88
N ARG A 634 15.01 32.77 41.84
CA ARG A 634 14.64 31.88 40.73
C ARG A 634 13.12 31.61 40.66
N ARG A 635 12.40 31.66 41.78
CA ARG A 635 10.93 31.57 41.80
C ARG A 635 10.30 32.83 41.22
N GLU A 636 10.82 34.01 41.57
CA GLU A 636 10.37 35.30 41.03
C GLU A 636 10.66 35.44 39.53
N GLN A 637 11.85 35.03 39.08
CA GLN A 637 12.19 34.95 37.66
C GLN A 637 11.30 33.95 36.91
N ALA A 638 11.02 32.78 37.48
CA ALA A 638 10.10 31.82 36.86
C ALA A 638 8.66 32.35 36.80
N ALA A 639 8.20 33.09 37.83
CA ALA A 639 6.87 33.69 37.86
C ALA A 639 6.72 34.82 36.83
N SER A 640 7.73 35.68 36.67
CA SER A 640 7.71 36.77 35.68
C SER A 640 7.86 36.26 34.24
N GLN A 641 8.67 35.23 33.99
CA GLN A 641 8.70 34.55 32.70
C GLN A 641 7.36 33.85 32.38
N ALA A 642 6.72 33.23 33.37
CA ALA A 642 5.41 32.60 33.19
C ALA A 642 4.29 33.62 32.93
N SER A 643 4.31 34.81 33.52
CA SER A 643 3.32 35.86 33.22
C SER A 643 3.54 36.48 31.84
N GLN A 644 4.80 36.71 31.43
CA GLN A 644 5.14 37.14 30.07
C GLN A 644 4.67 36.12 29.02
N GLN A 645 4.92 34.82 29.25
CA GLN A 645 4.47 33.75 28.34
C GLN A 645 2.95 33.72 28.22
N ARG A 646 2.20 33.82 29.33
CA ARG A 646 0.73 33.88 29.31
C ARG A 646 0.20 35.07 28.51
N ALA A 647 0.77 36.26 28.68
CA ALA A 647 0.36 37.45 27.91
C ALA A 647 0.56 37.27 26.39
N VAL A 648 1.68 36.66 25.97
CA VAL A 648 1.94 36.33 24.55
C VAL A 648 1.00 35.24 24.04
N GLU A 649 0.66 34.24 24.86
CA GLU A 649 -0.31 33.22 24.51
C GLU A 649 -1.74 33.76 24.39
N GLU A 650 -2.17 34.68 25.26
CA GLU A 650 -3.47 35.34 25.21
C GLU A 650 -3.65 36.17 23.92
N VAL A 651 -2.66 37.01 23.56
CA VAL A 651 -2.69 37.77 22.29
C VAL A 651 -2.79 36.82 21.09
N ARG A 652 -2.01 35.73 21.10
CA ARG A 652 -2.01 34.73 20.03
C ARG A 652 -3.33 33.93 19.94
N LEU A 653 -4.00 33.71 21.07
CA LEU A 653 -5.33 33.09 21.11
C LEU A 653 -6.42 34.02 20.56
N LEU A 654 -6.34 35.32 20.83
CA LEU A 654 -7.25 36.33 20.26
C LEU A 654 -7.10 36.42 18.73
N GLU A 655 -5.87 36.50 18.21
CA GLU A 655 -5.60 36.43 16.76
C GLU A 655 -6.20 35.15 16.13
N LEU A 656 -6.01 34.01 16.78
CA LEU A 656 -6.47 32.72 16.28
C LEU A 656 -8.00 32.63 16.29
N HIS A 657 -8.66 33.21 17.29
CA HIS A 657 -10.12 33.33 17.34
C HIS A 657 -10.66 34.20 16.20
N GLU A 658 -10.02 35.33 15.89
CA GLU A 658 -10.39 36.20 14.77
C GLU A 658 -10.15 35.54 13.40
N LYS A 659 -9.02 34.86 13.22
CA LYS A 659 -8.72 34.07 12.01
C LYS A 659 -9.74 32.94 11.82
N LEU A 660 -10.18 32.28 12.90
CA LEU A 660 -11.24 31.27 12.86
C LEU A 660 -12.63 31.85 12.60
N SER A 661 -12.97 33.06 13.10
CA SER A 661 -14.27 33.68 12.83
C SER A 661 -14.41 34.07 11.35
N LYS A 662 -13.38 34.73 10.79
CA LYS A 662 -13.26 35.05 9.36
C LYS A 662 -13.35 33.78 8.48
N ALA A 663 -12.62 32.73 8.84
CA ALA A 663 -12.68 31.45 8.13
C ALA A 663 -14.06 30.75 8.22
N ARG A 664 -14.79 30.92 9.32
CA ARG A 664 -16.18 30.42 9.47
C ARG A 664 -17.16 31.22 8.60
N GLN A 665 -17.01 32.54 8.51
CA GLN A 665 -17.84 33.42 7.66
C GLN A 665 -17.65 33.08 6.18
N ALA A 666 -16.40 33.05 5.68
CA ALA A 666 -16.12 32.68 4.29
C ALA A 666 -16.65 31.27 3.92
N ARG A 667 -16.56 30.29 4.85
CA ARG A 667 -17.17 28.96 4.66
C ARG A 667 -18.69 28.99 4.65
N LYS A 668 -19.35 29.92 5.35
CA LYS A 668 -20.80 30.10 5.29
C LYS A 668 -21.20 30.63 3.91
N GLU A 669 -20.57 31.72 3.45
CA GLU A 669 -20.85 32.33 2.14
C GLU A 669 -20.68 31.36 0.96
N VAL A 670 -19.61 30.56 0.94
CA VAL A 670 -19.38 29.55 -0.10
C VAL A 670 -20.44 28.44 -0.07
N ASN A 671 -20.88 28.02 1.11
CA ASN A 671 -21.96 27.04 1.22
C ASN A 671 -23.33 27.62 0.83
N ASP A 672 -23.59 28.89 1.14
CA ASP A 672 -24.88 29.53 0.82
C ASP A 672 -24.99 29.79 -0.69
N LYS A 673 -23.93 30.28 -1.36
CA LYS A 673 -23.83 30.33 -2.83
C LYS A 673 -24.05 28.95 -3.47
N ARG A 674 -23.45 27.90 -2.91
CA ARG A 674 -23.66 26.52 -3.40
C ARG A 674 -25.13 26.06 -3.22
N LYS A 675 -25.81 26.41 -2.13
CA LYS A 675 -27.24 26.12 -1.95
C LYS A 675 -28.09 26.86 -2.99
N GLU A 676 -27.70 28.06 -3.40
CA GLU A 676 -28.38 28.83 -4.45
C GLU A 676 -28.19 28.18 -5.82
N GLU A 677 -26.98 27.75 -6.19
CA GLU A 677 -26.75 26.93 -7.39
C GLU A 677 -27.55 25.61 -7.37
N GLU A 678 -27.56 24.90 -6.24
CA GLU A 678 -28.33 23.66 -6.09
C GLU A 678 -29.85 23.88 -6.09
N ARG A 679 -30.34 25.08 -5.74
CA ARG A 679 -31.74 25.48 -5.93
C ARG A 679 -32.04 25.78 -7.40
N GLN A 680 -31.18 26.55 -8.08
CA GLN A 680 -31.31 26.85 -9.51
C GLN A 680 -31.38 25.57 -10.35
N ARG A 681 -30.41 24.65 -10.17
CA ARG A 681 -30.41 23.34 -10.86
C ARG A 681 -31.63 22.48 -10.57
N LYS A 682 -32.24 22.60 -9.38
CA LYS A 682 -33.50 21.90 -9.04
C LYS A 682 -34.71 22.51 -9.74
N VAL A 683 -34.76 23.83 -9.91
CA VAL A 683 -35.80 24.51 -10.70
C VAL A 683 -35.66 24.15 -12.19
N GLU A 684 -34.44 24.21 -12.75
CA GLU A 684 -34.16 23.78 -14.12
C GLU A 684 -34.56 22.30 -14.35
N ALA A 685 -34.18 21.41 -13.43
CA ALA A 685 -34.56 19.99 -13.51
C ALA A 685 -36.07 19.76 -13.37
N MET A 686 -36.79 20.55 -12.56
CA MET A 686 -38.25 20.47 -12.48
C MET A 686 -38.94 20.93 -13.78
N LEU A 687 -38.44 21.99 -14.42
CA LEU A 687 -38.96 22.46 -15.72
C LEU A 687 -38.74 21.39 -16.80
N LEU A 688 -37.51 20.86 -16.93
CA LEU A 688 -37.18 19.81 -17.89
C LEU A 688 -37.94 18.49 -17.64
N ALA A 689 -38.20 18.14 -16.38
CA ALA A 689 -39.02 16.99 -16.02
C ALA A 689 -40.51 17.17 -16.37
N GLY A 690 -41.03 18.41 -16.29
CA GLY A 690 -42.37 18.75 -16.75
C GLY A 690 -42.55 18.52 -18.25
N ASP A 691 -41.59 18.98 -19.06
CA ASP A 691 -41.59 18.75 -20.51
C ASP A 691 -41.45 17.26 -20.86
N ALA A 692 -40.61 16.51 -20.13
CA ALA A 692 -40.48 15.07 -20.31
C ALA A 692 -41.81 14.33 -20.03
N GLY A 693 -42.49 14.65 -18.92
CA GLY A 693 -43.80 14.10 -18.60
C GLY A 693 -44.88 14.44 -19.65
N ALA A 694 -44.87 15.67 -20.18
CA ALA A 694 -45.78 16.09 -21.25
C ALA A 694 -45.49 15.37 -22.59
N MET A 695 -44.22 15.06 -22.88
CA MET A 695 -43.79 14.27 -24.04
C MET A 695 -44.21 12.81 -23.91
N GLU A 696 -44.04 12.19 -22.74
CA GLU A 696 -44.49 10.82 -22.51
C GLU A 696 -46.01 10.69 -22.53
N ALA A 697 -46.75 11.64 -21.95
CA ALA A 697 -48.21 11.66 -22.01
C ALA A 697 -48.73 11.73 -23.47
N LYS A 698 -48.11 12.55 -24.33
CA LYS A 698 -48.41 12.58 -25.78
C LYS A 698 -48.12 11.23 -26.45
N LYS A 699 -46.98 10.62 -26.15
CA LYS A 699 -46.57 9.31 -26.68
C LYS A 699 -47.52 8.17 -26.26
N TRP A 700 -47.98 8.18 -25.00
CA TRP A 700 -49.01 7.24 -24.53
C TRP A 700 -50.35 7.46 -25.25
N ALA A 701 -50.83 8.70 -25.36
CA ALA A 701 -52.05 9.03 -26.09
C ALA A 701 -51.97 8.66 -27.60
N GLU A 702 -50.79 8.69 -28.21
CA GLU A 702 -50.57 8.19 -29.57
C GLU A 702 -50.55 6.66 -29.67
N MET A 703 -49.97 5.97 -28.69
CA MET A 703 -50.02 4.50 -28.63
C MET A 703 -51.44 3.99 -28.39
N GLU A 704 -52.21 4.61 -27.48
CA GLU A 704 -53.64 4.34 -27.28
C GLU A 704 -54.44 4.58 -28.55
N ARG A 705 -54.23 5.72 -29.23
CA ARG A 705 -54.84 6.00 -30.54
C ARG A 705 -54.46 4.94 -31.58
N GLY A 706 -53.23 4.41 -31.54
CA GLY A 706 -52.74 3.30 -32.36
C GLY A 706 -53.26 1.91 -31.99
N VAL A 707 -53.71 1.69 -30.75
CA VAL A 707 -54.42 0.48 -30.31
C VAL A 707 -55.90 0.57 -30.69
N ASN A 708 -56.55 1.69 -30.39
CA ASN A 708 -57.93 1.96 -30.77
C ASN A 708 -58.11 1.86 -32.30
N ASN A 709 -57.18 2.40 -33.08
CA ASN A 709 -57.18 2.25 -34.54
C ASN A 709 -56.96 0.79 -35.03
N ARG A 710 -56.37 -0.10 -34.23
CA ARG A 710 -56.27 -1.53 -34.55
C ARG A 710 -57.57 -2.26 -34.23
N VAL A 711 -58.13 -2.08 -33.04
CA VAL A 711 -59.45 -2.60 -32.66
C VAL A 711 -60.53 -2.15 -33.65
N LEU A 712 -60.52 -0.87 -34.05
CA LEU A 712 -61.45 -0.33 -35.04
C LEU A 712 -61.24 -0.95 -36.44
N ARG A 713 -60.00 -1.29 -36.83
CA ARG A 713 -59.72 -2.01 -38.09
C ARG A 713 -60.19 -3.46 -38.04
N GLU A 714 -60.01 -4.14 -36.92
CA GLU A 714 -60.43 -5.53 -36.70
C GLU A 714 -61.97 -5.63 -36.68
N GLN A 715 -62.66 -4.72 -35.97
CA GLN A 715 -64.11 -4.59 -36.05
C GLN A 715 -64.59 -4.29 -37.48
N ASN A 716 -63.94 -3.38 -38.20
CA ASN A 716 -64.27 -3.11 -39.60
C ASN A 716 -63.94 -4.27 -40.55
N ALA A 717 -62.95 -5.11 -40.23
CA ALA A 717 -62.63 -6.32 -40.98
C ALA A 717 -63.72 -7.38 -40.78
N SER A 718 -64.10 -7.68 -39.53
CA SER A 718 -65.21 -8.59 -39.21
C SER A 718 -66.53 -8.10 -39.84
N VAL A 719 -66.83 -6.79 -39.79
CA VAL A 719 -67.99 -6.20 -40.48
C VAL A 719 -67.90 -6.31 -42.02
N ARG A 720 -66.68 -6.35 -42.60
CA ARG A 720 -66.49 -6.63 -44.03
C ARG A 720 -66.70 -8.11 -44.34
N GLU A 721 -66.16 -9.02 -43.53
CA GLU A 721 -66.37 -10.47 -43.68
C GLU A 721 -67.86 -10.81 -43.61
N LEU A 722 -68.56 -10.37 -42.56
CA LEU A 722 -70.02 -10.51 -42.41
C LEU A 722 -70.80 -9.90 -43.60
N LYS A 723 -70.32 -8.80 -44.19
CA LYS A 723 -70.89 -8.26 -45.44
C LYS A 723 -70.62 -9.18 -46.64
N THR A 724 -69.41 -9.73 -46.78
CA THR A 724 -69.10 -10.69 -47.86
C THR A 724 -69.92 -11.96 -47.72
N ASP A 725 -70.08 -12.51 -46.52
CA ASP A 725 -70.90 -13.71 -46.28
C ASP A 725 -72.38 -13.44 -46.49
N ARG A 726 -72.88 -12.26 -46.09
CA ARG A 726 -74.22 -11.81 -46.46
C ARG A 726 -74.41 -11.66 -47.98
N THR A 727 -73.37 -11.27 -48.73
CA THR A 727 -73.43 -11.30 -50.21
C THR A 727 -73.30 -12.69 -50.80
N LYS A 728 -72.52 -13.61 -50.22
CA LYS A 728 -72.47 -15.04 -50.62
C LYS A 728 -73.84 -15.69 -50.39
N LEU A 729 -74.47 -15.46 -49.23
CA LEU A 729 -75.84 -15.88 -48.93
C LEU A 729 -76.87 -15.29 -49.91
N ARG A 730 -76.73 -14.01 -50.29
CA ARG A 730 -77.59 -13.39 -51.31
C ARG A 730 -77.40 -14.02 -52.70
N MET A 731 -76.16 -14.30 -53.11
CA MET A 731 -75.84 -15.01 -54.35
C MET A 731 -76.40 -16.44 -54.35
N LEU A 732 -76.28 -17.16 -53.24
CA LEU A 732 -76.85 -18.50 -53.08
C LEU A 732 -78.39 -18.48 -53.06
N SER A 733 -79.01 -17.45 -52.48
CA SER A 733 -80.47 -17.22 -52.60
C SER A 733 -80.86 -16.98 -54.06
N GLN A 734 -80.15 -16.10 -54.76
CA GLN A 734 -80.42 -15.80 -56.17
C GLN A 734 -80.18 -17.01 -57.09
N GLN A 735 -79.19 -17.86 -56.80
CA GLN A 735 -79.02 -19.15 -57.48
C GLN A 735 -80.18 -20.12 -57.17
N ARG A 736 -80.64 -20.21 -55.92
CA ARG A 736 -81.82 -21.02 -55.55
C ARG A 736 -83.09 -20.51 -56.24
N GLU A 737 -83.32 -19.20 -56.24
CA GLU A 737 -84.42 -18.56 -56.98
C GLU A 737 -84.31 -18.76 -58.49
N SER A 738 -83.10 -18.68 -59.05
CA SER A 738 -82.86 -18.93 -60.48
C SER A 738 -83.11 -20.39 -60.84
N ASN A 739 -82.71 -21.34 -59.97
CA ASN A 739 -82.99 -22.75 -60.15
C ASN A 739 -84.49 -23.03 -60.02
N ILE A 740 -85.18 -22.45 -59.02
CA ILE A 740 -86.64 -22.55 -58.89
C ILE A 740 -87.34 -21.95 -60.12
N LYS A 741 -86.87 -20.82 -60.67
CA LYS A 741 -87.38 -20.23 -61.92
C LYS A 741 -87.10 -21.13 -63.13
N LEU A 742 -85.95 -21.81 -63.17
CA LEU A 742 -85.63 -22.78 -64.22
C LEU A 742 -86.54 -24.02 -64.12
N GLU A 743 -86.80 -24.52 -62.91
CA GLU A 743 -87.73 -25.62 -62.65
C GLU A 743 -89.18 -25.23 -62.99
N THR A 744 -89.65 -24.04 -62.63
CA THR A 744 -90.99 -23.58 -63.04
C THR A 744 -91.10 -23.32 -64.54
N VAL A 745 -90.03 -22.87 -65.22
CA VAL A 745 -89.99 -22.80 -66.69
C VAL A 745 -89.97 -24.19 -67.33
N LYS A 746 -89.26 -25.18 -66.77
CA LYS A 746 -89.34 -26.58 -67.22
C LYS A 746 -90.75 -27.14 -67.04
N HIS A 747 -91.38 -26.93 -65.87
CA HIS A 747 -92.75 -27.38 -65.62
C HIS A 747 -93.78 -26.63 -66.49
N ALA A 748 -93.59 -25.34 -66.76
CA ALA A 748 -94.42 -24.58 -67.69
C ALA A 748 -94.23 -25.06 -69.13
N SER A 749 -93.01 -25.39 -69.55
CA SER A 749 -92.72 -26.00 -70.85
C SER A 749 -93.31 -27.41 -70.97
N ALA A 750 -93.23 -28.23 -69.92
CA ALA A 750 -93.84 -29.55 -69.88
C ALA A 750 -95.38 -29.49 -69.92
N ARG A 751 -95.99 -28.52 -69.22
CA ARG A 751 -97.42 -28.20 -69.34
C ARG A 751 -97.76 -27.74 -70.75
N ALA A 752 -97.06 -26.74 -71.29
CA ALA A 752 -97.26 -26.25 -72.65
C ALA A 752 -97.09 -27.35 -73.72
N GLN A 753 -96.19 -28.32 -73.53
CA GLN A 753 -96.09 -29.50 -74.41
C GLN A 753 -97.25 -30.50 -74.23
N SER A 754 -97.78 -30.65 -73.02
CA SER A 754 -98.99 -31.43 -72.75
C SER A 754 -100.24 -30.76 -73.33
N ASP A 755 -100.37 -29.45 -73.15
CA ASP A 755 -101.45 -28.63 -73.67
C ASP A 755 -101.35 -28.52 -75.19
N HIS A 756 -100.15 -28.46 -75.77
CA HIS A 756 -99.95 -28.57 -77.21
C HIS A 756 -100.40 -29.94 -77.73
N LYS A 757 -100.09 -31.04 -77.02
CA LYS A 757 -100.61 -32.39 -77.34
C LYS A 757 -102.12 -32.54 -77.14
N LEU A 758 -102.75 -31.73 -76.30
CA LEU A 758 -104.22 -31.69 -76.13
C LEU A 758 -104.88 -30.83 -77.22
N THR A 759 -104.27 -29.70 -77.59
CA THR A 759 -104.75 -28.84 -78.68
C THR A 759 -104.59 -29.49 -80.05
N THR A 760 -103.49 -30.20 -80.35
CA THR A 760 -103.38 -30.96 -81.61
C THR A 760 -104.35 -32.14 -81.67
N LYS A 761 -104.63 -32.81 -80.54
CA LYS A 761 -105.71 -33.80 -80.46
C LYS A 761 -107.11 -33.22 -80.64
N ARG A 762 -107.35 -31.97 -80.21
CA ARG A 762 -108.61 -31.26 -80.49
C ARG A 762 -108.69 -30.81 -81.95
N ALA A 763 -107.61 -30.27 -82.51
CA ALA A 763 -107.53 -29.87 -83.91
C ALA A 763 -107.81 -31.05 -84.85
N LEU A 764 -107.18 -32.21 -84.63
CA LEU A 764 -107.49 -33.44 -85.40
C LEU A 764 -108.97 -33.84 -85.27
N ALA A 765 -109.54 -33.80 -84.06
CA ALA A 765 -110.96 -34.09 -83.84
C ALA A 765 -111.93 -33.01 -84.37
N GLU A 766 -111.42 -31.85 -84.75
CA GLU A 766 -112.17 -30.77 -85.41
C GLU A 766 -111.98 -30.82 -86.94
N GLU A 767 -110.81 -31.25 -87.44
CA GLU A 767 -110.58 -31.60 -88.85
C GLU A 767 -111.43 -32.81 -89.27
N ASP A 768 -111.51 -33.87 -88.45
CA ASP A 768 -112.40 -35.02 -88.68
C ASP A 768 -113.86 -34.57 -88.83
N ARG A 769 -114.32 -33.61 -88.02
CA ARG A 769 -115.69 -33.04 -88.10
C ARG A 769 -115.87 -32.14 -89.32
N ALA A 770 -114.88 -31.30 -89.62
CA ALA A 770 -114.91 -30.43 -90.78
C ALA A 770 -114.87 -31.21 -92.10
N PHE A 771 -114.23 -32.38 -92.13
CA PHE A 771 -114.28 -33.32 -93.25
C PHE A 771 -115.69 -33.89 -93.42
N ASP A 772 -116.28 -34.37 -92.33
CA ASP A 772 -117.62 -34.95 -92.28
C ASP A 772 -118.72 -33.96 -92.72
N ASP A 773 -118.62 -32.68 -92.31
CA ASP A 773 -119.57 -31.63 -92.69
C ASP A 773 -119.33 -31.09 -94.11
N ASN A 774 -118.08 -31.04 -94.60
CA ASN A 774 -117.81 -30.79 -96.02
C ASN A 774 -118.36 -31.90 -96.92
N PHE A 775 -118.30 -33.17 -96.49
CA PHE A 775 -118.88 -34.30 -97.23
C PHE A 775 -120.41 -34.15 -97.37
N LYS A 776 -121.10 -33.74 -96.30
CA LYS A 776 -122.54 -33.44 -96.30
C LYS A 776 -122.88 -32.25 -97.21
N LEU A 777 -122.08 -31.19 -97.19
CA LEU A 777 -122.25 -30.03 -98.08
C LEU A 777 -122.03 -30.37 -99.57
N ALA A 778 -121.02 -31.19 -99.88
CA ALA A 778 -120.76 -31.66 -101.23
C ALA A 778 -121.93 -32.49 -101.80
N ALA A 779 -122.54 -33.35 -100.98
CA ALA A 779 -123.73 -34.12 -101.37
C ALA A 779 -124.96 -33.23 -101.65
N ILE A 780 -125.15 -32.16 -100.88
CA ILE A 780 -126.24 -31.18 -101.08
C ILE A 780 -126.05 -30.41 -102.39
N ASP A 781 -124.83 -29.97 -102.69
CA ASP A 781 -124.54 -29.23 -103.92
C ASP A 781 -124.50 -30.11 -105.18
N ALA A 782 -124.24 -31.42 -105.04
CA ALA A 782 -124.47 -32.40 -106.11
C ALA A 782 -125.97 -32.46 -106.50
N MET A 783 -126.87 -32.65 -105.52
CA MET A 783 -128.32 -32.66 -105.77
C MET A 783 -128.85 -31.32 -106.30
N ARG A 784 -128.22 -30.18 -105.94
CA ARG A 784 -128.56 -28.87 -106.52
C ARG A 784 -128.12 -28.73 -107.97
N LYS A 785 -126.94 -29.22 -108.34
CA LYS A 785 -126.46 -29.23 -109.73
C LYS A 785 -127.31 -30.15 -110.62
N GLU A 786 -127.75 -31.29 -110.10
CA GLU A 786 -128.68 -32.19 -110.79
C GLU A 786 -130.06 -31.55 -111.00
N ARG A 787 -130.62 -30.89 -109.97
CA ARG A 787 -131.85 -30.07 -110.10
C ARG A 787 -131.71 -28.88 -111.05
N ALA A 788 -130.51 -28.34 -111.23
CA ALA A 788 -130.25 -27.29 -112.22
C ALA A 788 -130.22 -27.87 -113.65
N ALA A 789 -129.52 -28.98 -113.87
CA ALA A 789 -129.44 -29.66 -115.17
C ALA A 789 -130.80 -30.17 -115.67
N MET A 790 -131.69 -30.58 -114.77
CA MET A 790 -133.09 -30.93 -115.08
C MET A 790 -133.90 -29.75 -115.65
N ARG A 791 -133.55 -28.49 -115.34
CA ARG A 791 -134.31 -27.29 -115.75
C ARG A 791 -133.88 -26.70 -117.10
N THR A 792 -132.86 -27.25 -117.74
CA THR A 792 -132.34 -26.79 -119.04
C THR A 792 -132.46 -27.86 -120.13
N ARG A 793 -133.48 -28.73 -120.05
CA ARG A 793 -133.66 -29.85 -121.00
C ARG A 793 -135.09 -30.10 -121.50
N THR A 794 -136.00 -29.17 -121.21
CA THR A 794 -137.32 -29.07 -121.87
C THR A 794 -137.67 -27.59 -122.12
N ALA A 795 -136.80 -26.93 -122.89
CA ALA A 795 -137.21 -26.08 -124.00
C ALA A 795 -136.80 -26.82 -125.28
#